data_AF-A0A9P7HCA8-F1
#
_entry.id   AF-A0A9P7HCA8-F1
#
_cell.length_a   1.000
_cell.length_b   1.000
_cell.length_c   1.000
_cell.angle_alpha   90.00
_cell.angle_beta   90.00
_cell.angle_gamma   90.00
#
_symmetry.space_group_name_H-M   'P 1'
#
loop_
_entity.id
_entity.type
_entity.pdbx_description
1 polymer ?
#
loop_
_entity_poly.entity_id
_entity_poly.type
_entity_poly.pdbx_seq_one_letter_code
_entity_poly.pdbx_strand_id
1 'polypeptide(L)'
;MLASFQGRPGRRYISLFLFIGITWFLIHNFRPYERYRTVRIGVYNYLPSSYDWSRQKIFHPAEDIQGPPNGTFKVLPRIQKERSDEYKEDTETTARKAAIKEAFTKSWQAYKKHAWGRDELAPVSLQGKTTFSGWAAQIVDALDTLWILDMKDEFKEAVQVVAMIDWSRTGDDYLNLFEVAIRHLGGLLSAYELSDEAVLLGKAIELGEMLYVAFDTPNRLPSHWLYFQAAKSGTQQADEQMSGAAGGSMCLEFTRLSQITGNPKFYDATERIKKFFYRNQDKTKIPGLWPHVMNYRDEKVGESRFTLGAGADSLYEYLPKMHALLGGLDPEYVEMTTKALDTATKHILYKPRNPDDLNILMSGNVLAGDEGTKPELTAEMQHLTCFIGGTYALAGKLLSRNDILDLGSRLTAGCVWAYDAFPTNIMPEIAQLEPCDSITSKCRWSDKPVEKKDKLPDGFVRVRNSEYRLRPEAIESVFYMWRITGDEVWRSAAWRMWEGIVKQTETQEAFATISDVNRKGSDKRDKMETFWMSETIKYFYLTFDDPSVISLDDWVLNTEAHPFKRPKGEEVEAPEKKTSWWKHGLQAQQQRGRHDEVAHKNHYERLNIRHDATPAEIKKSFYSLSKTHHPDANRSDPNAASTFSLISESYTVLSDKNRRATYDRDVLRLHHHPPQTHAHRGSYHSHQPGGRAPSGLSRRRGTFRGPPPSFYRSGGWGDQADKRQKAHEESTGGGGGGASSHERSASHNSQQNPWGNPFSHESSSHGGMGPGDDPFGHHDDVSHFDRDGHTRTHRREDQRRKDRRHKRAVGDDDIEFEPQTTITGHFIIISGILATTLLAPLIYIQFMSIGQQPKKEKG
;
A
#
# COMPACT_ATOMS: atom_id res chain seq x y z
N MET A 1 57.99 41.86 7.68
CA MET A 1 58.47 40.65 8.39
C MET A 1 58.33 39.39 7.50
N LEU A 2 58.76 39.45 6.22
CA LEU A 2 58.52 38.39 5.22
C LEU A 2 59.76 38.04 4.36
N ALA A 3 60.96 38.43 4.81
CA ALA A 3 62.21 38.22 4.07
C ALA A 3 63.12 37.11 4.66
N SER A 4 62.68 36.41 5.71
CA SER A 4 63.49 35.40 6.44
C SER A 4 63.32 33.95 5.96
N PHE A 5 62.36 33.66 5.06
CA PHE A 5 62.01 32.29 4.66
C PHE A 5 62.67 31.78 3.36
N GLN A 6 63.66 32.49 2.80
CA GLN A 6 64.39 32.04 1.60
C GLN A 6 65.51 31.01 1.86
N GLY A 7 65.82 30.68 3.12
CA GLY A 7 66.76 29.62 3.45
C GLY A 7 66.20 28.19 3.28
N ARG A 8 67.09 27.20 3.10
CA ARG A 8 66.75 25.75 3.12
C ARG A 8 65.79 25.33 4.25
N PRO A 9 65.89 25.79 5.51
CA PRO A 9 64.91 25.43 6.54
C PRO A 9 63.51 26.02 6.26
N GLY A 10 63.39 27.24 5.74
CA GLY A 10 62.09 27.86 5.43
C GLY A 10 61.27 27.06 4.41
N ARG A 11 61.93 26.55 3.36
CA ARG A 11 61.30 25.65 2.38
C ARG A 11 60.82 24.32 2.98
N ARG A 12 61.55 23.79 3.99
CA ARG A 12 61.12 22.58 4.72
C ARG A 12 59.86 22.82 5.54
N TYR A 13 59.76 23.96 6.23
CA TYR A 13 58.54 24.31 6.97
C TYR A 13 57.35 24.52 6.04
N ILE A 14 57.50 25.23 4.91
CA ILE A 14 56.42 25.41 3.92
C ILE A 14 55.98 24.05 3.35
N SER A 15 56.91 23.16 3.02
CA SER A 15 56.59 21.81 2.52
C SER A 15 55.90 20.96 3.60
N LEU A 16 56.29 21.09 4.88
CA LEU A 16 55.66 20.41 5.99
C LEU A 16 54.24 20.94 6.25
N PHE A 17 54.01 22.26 6.19
CA PHE A 17 52.67 22.85 6.31
C PHE A 17 51.77 22.48 5.14
N LEU A 18 52.29 22.45 3.91
CA LEU A 18 51.54 21.92 2.76
C LEU A 18 51.25 20.43 2.91
N PHE A 19 52.20 19.62 3.36
CA PHE A 19 51.98 18.19 3.58
C PHE A 19 50.95 17.94 4.70
N ILE A 20 51.02 18.67 5.82
CA ILE A 20 50.03 18.59 6.91
C ILE A 20 48.67 19.11 6.42
N GLY A 21 48.62 20.21 5.68
CA GLY A 21 47.38 20.76 5.12
C GLY A 21 46.71 19.82 4.11
N ILE A 22 47.49 19.23 3.20
CA ILE A 22 47.01 18.21 2.25
C ILE A 22 46.63 16.93 2.98
N THR A 23 47.40 16.48 3.98
CA THR A 23 47.07 15.27 4.76
C THR A 23 45.83 15.49 5.61
N TRP A 24 45.64 16.66 6.21
CA TRP A 24 44.42 17.05 6.92
C TRP A 24 43.23 17.14 5.97
N PHE A 25 43.40 17.80 4.82
CA PHE A 25 42.39 17.87 3.76
C PHE A 25 42.00 16.48 3.25
N LEU A 26 42.96 15.58 3.04
CA LEU A 26 42.70 14.19 2.65
C LEU A 26 42.04 13.41 3.78
N ILE A 27 42.46 13.53 5.04
CA ILE A 27 41.82 12.83 6.16
C ILE A 27 40.38 13.33 6.41
N HIS A 28 40.10 14.62 6.20
CA HIS A 28 38.76 15.20 6.40
C HIS A 28 37.83 15.03 5.20
N ASN A 29 38.32 15.13 3.95
CA ASN A 29 37.49 15.01 2.74
C ASN A 29 37.51 13.59 2.14
N PHE A 30 38.57 12.81 2.38
CA PHE A 30 38.67 11.37 2.12
C PHE A 30 38.84 10.63 3.45
N ARG A 31 37.78 10.63 4.28
CA ARG A 31 37.65 9.58 5.30
C ARG A 31 37.87 8.24 4.58
N PRO A 32 38.74 7.35 5.09
CA PRO A 32 38.91 6.03 4.48
C PRO A 32 37.54 5.37 4.39
N TYR A 33 37.23 4.82 3.22
CA TYR A 33 35.98 4.13 2.98
C TYR A 33 35.97 2.90 3.90
N GLU A 34 35.35 3.04 5.07
CA GLU A 34 34.89 1.94 5.91
C GLU A 34 34.28 0.93 4.96
N ARG A 35 34.93 -0.23 4.79
CA ARG A 35 34.37 -1.33 4.00
C ARG A 35 33.26 -1.93 4.84
N TYR A 36 32.11 -1.24 4.89
CA TYR A 36 30.87 -1.76 5.41
C TYR A 36 30.66 -3.13 4.75
N ARG A 37 30.74 -4.18 5.57
CA ARG A 37 30.59 -5.55 5.08
C ARG A 37 29.11 -5.76 4.81
N THR A 38 28.70 -5.56 3.56
CA THR A 38 27.39 -6.02 3.12
C THR A 38 27.30 -7.53 3.33
N VAL A 39 26.17 -7.97 3.85
CA VAL A 39 25.82 -9.38 4.02
C VAL A 39 24.95 -9.77 2.83
N ARG A 40 25.08 -10.99 2.33
CA ARG A 40 24.21 -11.47 1.26
C ARG A 40 23.00 -12.18 1.85
N ILE A 41 21.80 -11.66 1.59
CA ILE A 41 20.52 -12.30 1.95
C ILE A 41 19.82 -12.63 0.63
N GLY A 42 19.74 -13.93 0.32
CA GLY A 42 19.24 -14.40 -0.98
C GLY A 42 20.04 -13.84 -2.17
N VAL A 43 19.36 -13.09 -3.03
CA VAL A 43 19.94 -12.42 -4.20
C VAL A 43 20.45 -10.99 -3.90
N TYR A 44 20.11 -10.44 -2.74
CA TYR A 44 20.36 -9.04 -2.40
C TYR A 44 21.64 -8.84 -1.59
N ASN A 45 22.27 -7.68 -1.78
CA ASN A 45 23.28 -7.16 -0.88
C ASN A 45 22.56 -6.34 0.20
N TYR A 46 22.65 -6.79 1.45
CA TYR A 46 22.08 -6.14 2.62
C TYR A 46 23.19 -5.34 3.33
N LEU A 47 22.96 -4.05 3.55
CA LEU A 47 23.81 -3.19 4.37
C LEU A 47 23.17 -3.07 5.76
N PRO A 48 23.72 -3.67 6.83
CA PRO A 48 23.24 -3.40 8.18
C PRO A 48 23.40 -1.92 8.53
N SER A 49 22.49 -1.39 9.36
CA SER A 49 22.57 0.00 9.80
C SER A 49 23.86 0.29 10.57
N SER A 50 24.44 1.48 10.39
CA SER A 50 25.73 1.83 10.99
C SER A 50 25.67 2.06 12.51
N TYR A 51 24.48 2.30 13.06
CA TYR A 51 24.21 2.26 14.49
C TYR A 51 23.18 1.16 14.80
N ASP A 52 23.58 0.19 15.63
CA ASP A 52 22.72 -0.93 16.04
C ASP A 52 21.80 -0.49 17.19
N TRP A 53 20.62 0.02 16.84
CA TRP A 53 19.61 0.49 17.79
C TRP A 53 19.11 -0.62 18.75
N SER A 54 19.22 -1.90 18.39
CA SER A 54 18.89 -3.00 19.31
C SER A 54 19.82 -3.08 20.53
N ARG A 55 20.99 -2.43 20.45
CA ARG A 55 21.98 -2.30 21.54
C ARG A 55 21.98 -0.92 22.20
N GLN A 56 21.07 -0.02 21.82
CA GLN A 56 20.90 1.25 22.51
C GLN A 56 20.64 0.97 24.00
N LYS A 57 21.32 1.71 24.88
CA LYS A 57 21.05 1.65 26.32
C LYS A 57 19.63 2.17 26.55
N ILE A 58 18.78 1.33 27.11
CA ILE A 58 17.45 1.71 27.61
C ILE A 58 17.62 2.38 28.98
N PHE A 59 17.04 3.57 29.16
CA PHE A 59 17.14 4.38 30.38
C PHE A 59 15.90 4.26 31.26
N HIS A 60 14.74 4.05 30.66
CA HIS A 60 13.45 3.84 31.31
C HIS A 60 12.90 2.46 30.91
N PRO A 61 13.45 1.34 31.43
CA PRO A 61 13.03 0.00 31.02
C PRO A 61 11.54 -0.23 31.34
N ALA A 62 10.83 -0.86 30.40
CA ALA A 62 9.44 -1.24 30.59
C ALA A 62 9.33 -2.40 31.61
N GLU A 63 8.58 -2.19 32.68
CA GLU A 63 8.16 -3.25 33.59
C GLU A 63 6.95 -4.00 33.01
N ASP A 64 6.88 -5.32 33.24
CA ASP A 64 5.81 -6.22 32.79
C ASP A 64 5.49 -6.08 31.28
N ILE A 65 6.45 -6.47 30.42
CA ILE A 65 6.28 -6.41 28.95
C ILE A 65 5.18 -7.39 28.52
N GLN A 66 4.08 -6.86 27.99
CA GLN A 66 2.95 -7.66 27.55
C GLN A 66 3.10 -8.09 26.08
N GLY A 67 2.77 -9.34 25.79
CA GLY A 67 2.63 -9.80 24.40
C GLY A 67 1.22 -9.52 23.86
N PRO A 68 1.02 -9.66 22.53
CA PRO A 68 -0.32 -9.67 21.95
C PRO A 68 -1.23 -10.68 22.66
N PRO A 69 -2.56 -10.46 22.71
CA PRO A 69 -3.50 -11.35 23.37
C PRO A 69 -3.39 -12.79 22.83
N ASN A 70 -3.18 -13.74 23.73
CA ASN A 70 -3.12 -15.16 23.41
C ASN A 70 -4.50 -15.81 23.52
N GLY A 71 -4.87 -16.66 22.56
CA GLY A 71 -6.12 -17.42 22.57
C GLY A 71 -6.54 -17.89 21.18
N THR A 72 -7.66 -18.61 21.10
CA THR A 72 -8.29 -18.96 19.83
C THR A 72 -8.95 -17.74 19.22
N PHE A 73 -8.48 -17.30 18.05
CA PHE A 73 -9.06 -16.16 17.33
C PHE A 73 -10.55 -16.37 17.05
N LYS A 74 -11.32 -15.28 17.16
CA LYS A 74 -12.77 -15.31 16.91
C LYS A 74 -13.03 -15.38 15.41
N VAL A 75 -14.11 -16.08 15.02
CA VAL A 75 -14.71 -15.93 13.70
C VAL A 75 -15.37 -14.55 13.65
N LEU A 76 -14.67 -13.60 13.01
CA LEU A 76 -15.18 -12.24 12.82
C LEU A 76 -16.22 -12.20 11.70
N PRO A 77 -17.23 -11.30 11.74
CA PRO A 77 -18.20 -11.17 10.67
C PRO A 77 -17.55 -10.89 9.30
N ARG A 78 -18.12 -11.49 8.25
CA ARG A 78 -17.68 -11.28 6.87
C ARG A 78 -17.88 -9.83 6.44
N ILE A 79 -16.80 -9.16 6.10
CA ILE A 79 -16.80 -7.77 5.64
C ILE A 79 -17.24 -7.72 4.19
N GLN A 80 -16.61 -8.49 3.29
CA GLN A 80 -16.90 -8.38 1.87
C GLN A 80 -18.24 -9.01 1.49
N LYS A 81 -18.84 -8.53 0.41
CA LYS A 81 -19.99 -9.18 -0.23
C LYS A 81 -19.63 -10.60 -0.67
N GLU A 82 -20.60 -11.51 -0.61
CA GLU A 82 -20.39 -12.89 -1.05
C GLU A 82 -20.14 -12.96 -2.56
N ARG A 83 -19.05 -13.61 -2.95
CA ARG A 83 -18.77 -13.98 -4.34
C ARG A 83 -19.79 -15.04 -4.76
N SER A 84 -20.69 -14.71 -5.69
CA SER A 84 -21.18 -15.75 -6.60
C SER A 84 -20.02 -16.13 -7.52
N ASP A 85 -20.00 -17.37 -8.03
CA ASP A 85 -18.97 -17.85 -8.98
C ASP A 85 -19.01 -17.12 -10.35
N GLU A 86 -19.72 -15.99 -10.41
CA GLU A 86 -20.06 -15.23 -11.60
C GLU A 86 -19.31 -13.90 -11.72
N TYR A 87 -18.39 -13.55 -10.80
CA TYR A 87 -17.49 -12.41 -11.02
C TYR A 87 -16.69 -12.66 -12.30
N LYS A 88 -17.09 -11.94 -13.34
CA LYS A 88 -16.49 -11.93 -14.67
C LYS A 88 -15.98 -10.53 -14.88
N GLU A 89 -14.65 -10.40 -14.91
CA GLU A 89 -13.99 -9.15 -15.26
C GLU A 89 -14.41 -8.78 -16.69
N ASP A 90 -15.26 -7.77 -16.81
CA ASP A 90 -15.77 -7.30 -18.09
C ASP A 90 -14.71 -6.43 -18.80
N THR A 91 -14.97 -6.11 -20.07
CA THR A 91 -14.02 -5.34 -20.90
C THR A 91 -13.80 -3.91 -20.41
N GLU A 92 -14.79 -3.30 -19.76
CA GLU A 92 -14.71 -1.94 -19.22
C GLU A 92 -13.92 -1.94 -17.90
N THR A 93 -14.24 -2.83 -16.96
CA THR A 93 -13.47 -3.06 -15.72
C THR A 93 -11.99 -3.33 -16.05
N THR A 94 -11.71 -4.20 -17.02
CA THR A 94 -10.34 -4.50 -17.50
C THR A 94 -9.64 -3.23 -18.01
N ALA A 95 -10.32 -2.42 -18.83
CA ALA A 95 -9.76 -1.19 -19.39
C ALA A 95 -9.50 -0.11 -18.32
N ARG A 96 -10.40 0.05 -17.36
CA ARG A 96 -10.25 0.96 -16.21
C ARG A 96 -9.03 0.60 -15.37
N LYS A 97 -8.92 -0.68 -14.98
CA LYS A 97 -7.78 -1.24 -14.24
C LYS A 97 -6.46 -1.07 -14.98
N ALA A 98 -6.45 -1.26 -16.31
CA ALA A 98 -5.27 -1.02 -17.15
C ALA A 98 -4.84 0.46 -17.17
N ALA A 99 -5.78 1.39 -17.33
CA ALA A 99 -5.50 2.84 -17.29
C ALA A 99 -4.94 3.30 -15.93
N ILE A 100 -5.41 2.70 -14.83
CA ILE A 100 -4.91 2.96 -13.48
C ILE A 100 -3.47 2.44 -13.32
N LYS A 101 -3.15 1.23 -13.81
CA LYS A 101 -1.78 0.71 -13.84
C LYS A 101 -0.86 1.54 -14.77
N GLU A 102 -1.37 2.09 -15.86
CA GLU A 102 -0.62 3.00 -16.73
C GLU A 102 -0.22 4.29 -16.01
N ALA A 103 -1.15 4.91 -15.27
CA ALA A 103 -0.87 6.08 -14.44
C ALA A 103 0.17 5.81 -13.33
N PHE A 104 0.08 4.66 -12.66
CA PHE A 104 1.15 4.21 -11.74
C PHE A 104 2.49 4.09 -12.45
N THR A 105 2.51 3.40 -13.58
CA THR A 105 3.73 3.15 -14.36
C THR A 105 4.35 4.47 -14.80
N LYS A 106 3.55 5.44 -15.24
CA LYS A 106 3.99 6.80 -15.59
C LYS A 106 4.69 7.49 -14.41
N SER A 107 4.04 7.59 -13.24
CA SER A 107 4.65 8.16 -12.03
C SER A 107 5.92 7.40 -11.59
N TRP A 108 5.90 6.06 -11.62
CA TRP A 108 7.04 5.23 -11.25
C TRP A 108 8.25 5.46 -12.15
N GLN A 109 8.06 5.48 -13.48
CA GLN A 109 9.16 5.69 -14.42
C GLN A 109 9.71 7.13 -14.34
N ALA A 110 8.87 8.13 -14.08
CA ALA A 110 9.34 9.48 -13.80
C ALA A 110 10.16 9.56 -12.50
N TYR A 111 9.68 8.93 -11.42
CA TYR A 111 10.44 8.83 -10.17
C TYR A 111 11.77 8.11 -10.37
N LYS A 112 11.78 6.94 -11.03
CA LYS A 112 12.97 6.15 -11.35
C LYS A 112 13.99 6.90 -12.24
N LYS A 113 13.52 7.79 -13.11
CA LYS A 113 14.36 8.60 -14.00
C LYS A 113 14.98 9.82 -13.31
N HIS A 114 14.24 10.49 -12.43
CA HIS A 114 14.61 11.83 -11.92
C HIS A 114 14.89 11.91 -10.41
N ALA A 115 14.42 10.92 -9.64
CA ALA A 115 14.39 10.96 -8.18
C ALA A 115 14.75 9.61 -7.52
N TRP A 116 15.34 8.66 -8.25
CA TRP A 116 15.63 7.32 -7.71
C TRP A 116 16.49 7.35 -6.43
N GLY A 117 16.01 6.71 -5.37
CA GLY A 117 16.65 6.72 -4.06
C GLY A 117 16.48 8.03 -3.28
N ARG A 118 15.66 8.97 -3.76
CA ARG A 118 15.18 10.16 -3.04
C ARG A 118 13.80 9.90 -2.47
N ASP A 119 13.37 10.72 -1.53
CA ASP A 119 12.13 10.47 -0.80
C ASP A 119 10.89 10.74 -1.65
N GLU A 120 10.94 11.75 -2.54
CA GLU A 120 9.82 12.14 -3.38
C GLU A 120 10.29 12.65 -4.76
N LEU A 121 9.37 12.68 -5.73
CA LEU A 121 9.53 13.40 -7.00
C LEU A 121 8.80 14.75 -6.97
N ALA A 122 9.47 15.79 -7.44
CA ALA A 122 8.86 17.05 -7.85
C ALA A 122 8.34 16.92 -9.31
N PRO A 123 7.02 16.81 -9.55
CA PRO A 123 6.45 16.35 -10.83
C PRO A 123 6.43 17.41 -11.95
N VAL A 124 6.80 18.66 -11.65
CA VAL A 124 6.87 19.78 -12.61
C VAL A 124 8.32 20.16 -12.90
N SER A 125 9.19 20.26 -11.89
CA SER A 125 10.62 20.55 -12.09
C SER A 125 11.46 19.30 -12.40
N LEU A 126 10.90 18.11 -12.17
CA LEU A 126 11.57 16.81 -12.33
C LEU A 126 12.83 16.69 -11.47
N GLN A 127 12.71 17.04 -10.19
CA GLN A 127 13.77 16.96 -9.19
C GLN A 127 13.39 16.03 -8.04
N GLY A 128 14.36 15.29 -7.49
CA GLY A 128 14.15 14.47 -6.29
C GLY A 128 14.27 15.29 -5.00
N LYS A 129 13.37 15.06 -4.03
CA LYS A 129 13.37 15.72 -2.70
C LYS A 129 13.82 14.80 -1.58
N THR A 130 14.25 15.38 -0.47
CA THR A 130 14.68 14.67 0.75
C THR A 130 13.82 15.20 1.90
N THR A 131 12.61 14.66 2.02
CA THR A 131 11.54 15.13 2.93
C THR A 131 11.38 14.20 4.14
N PHE A 132 11.85 12.96 4.03
CA PHE A 132 11.68 11.87 4.98
C PHE A 132 13.05 11.20 5.24
N SER A 133 14.01 12.01 5.70
CA SER A 133 15.35 11.58 6.12
C SER A 133 16.25 10.92 5.05
N GLY A 134 15.87 10.97 3.77
CA GLY A 134 16.66 10.41 2.67
C GLY A 134 16.64 8.89 2.61
N TRP A 135 15.59 8.27 3.14
CA TRP A 135 15.41 6.82 3.16
C TRP A 135 14.57 6.29 2.00
N ALA A 136 14.46 7.08 0.94
CA ALA A 136 13.76 6.73 -0.29
C ALA A 136 12.29 6.37 -0.03
N ALA A 137 11.59 7.22 0.74
CA ALA A 137 10.20 7.02 1.14
C ALA A 137 9.31 6.54 -0.03
N GLN A 138 9.34 7.20 -1.19
CA GLN A 138 8.56 6.79 -2.37
C GLN A 138 8.80 5.33 -2.81
N ILE A 139 10.01 4.80 -2.65
CA ILE A 139 10.32 3.39 -2.96
C ILE A 139 9.68 2.47 -1.92
N VAL A 140 9.92 2.74 -0.63
CA VAL A 140 9.45 1.89 0.48
C VAL A 140 7.91 1.83 0.51
N ASP A 141 7.30 3.00 0.38
CA ASP A 141 5.85 3.24 0.40
C ASP A 141 5.17 2.59 -0.82
N ALA A 142 5.81 2.60 -2.00
CA ALA A 142 5.25 1.96 -3.20
C ALA A 142 5.54 0.44 -3.34
N LEU A 143 6.30 -0.19 -2.43
CA LEU A 143 6.71 -1.61 -2.56
C LEU A 143 5.53 -2.56 -2.71
N ASP A 144 4.50 -2.41 -1.88
CA ASP A 144 3.34 -3.30 -1.91
C ASP A 144 2.43 -3.00 -3.11
N THR A 145 2.28 -1.74 -3.54
CA THR A 145 1.59 -1.41 -4.80
C THR A 145 2.28 -2.04 -5.99
N LEU A 146 3.62 -2.02 -6.08
CA LEU A 146 4.38 -2.73 -7.13
C LEU A 146 4.07 -4.22 -7.14
N TRP A 147 3.91 -4.82 -5.95
CA TRP A 147 3.51 -6.22 -5.85
C TRP A 147 2.06 -6.45 -6.28
N ILE A 148 1.10 -5.65 -5.80
CA ILE A 148 -0.34 -5.77 -6.10
C ILE A 148 -0.61 -5.56 -7.60
N LEU A 149 0.04 -4.58 -8.23
CA LEU A 149 -0.12 -4.28 -9.65
C LEU A 149 0.59 -5.29 -10.58
N ASP A 150 1.23 -6.33 -10.05
CA ASP A 150 2.05 -7.29 -10.81
C ASP A 150 3.19 -6.60 -11.60
N MET A 151 4.00 -5.82 -10.89
CA MET A 151 5.22 -5.15 -11.36
C MET A 151 6.43 -5.73 -10.62
N LYS A 152 6.58 -7.07 -10.72
CA LYS A 152 7.51 -7.85 -9.88
C LYS A 152 8.99 -7.59 -10.17
N ASP A 153 9.34 -7.08 -11.34
CA ASP A 153 10.74 -6.79 -11.67
C ASP A 153 11.14 -5.39 -11.14
N GLU A 154 10.27 -4.40 -11.29
CA GLU A 154 10.39 -3.11 -10.62
C GLU A 154 10.42 -3.25 -9.08
N PHE A 155 9.60 -4.15 -8.52
CA PHE A 155 9.67 -4.53 -7.11
C PHE A 155 11.06 -5.06 -6.73
N LYS A 156 11.65 -5.98 -7.49
CA LYS A 156 13.00 -6.50 -7.18
C LYS A 156 14.07 -5.40 -7.26
N GLU A 157 13.95 -4.46 -8.19
CA GLU A 157 14.84 -3.29 -8.26
C GLU A 157 14.67 -2.37 -7.04
N ALA A 158 13.43 -2.12 -6.60
CA ALA A 158 13.12 -1.37 -5.38
C ALA A 158 13.73 -2.03 -4.13
N VAL A 159 13.57 -3.36 -3.97
CA VAL A 159 14.15 -4.11 -2.85
C VAL A 159 15.69 -4.02 -2.82
N GLN A 160 16.37 -3.90 -3.96
CA GLN A 160 17.83 -3.68 -4.00
C GLN A 160 18.24 -2.33 -3.38
N VAL A 161 17.43 -1.28 -3.56
CA VAL A 161 17.68 0.02 -2.90
C VAL A 161 17.40 -0.08 -1.41
N VAL A 162 16.28 -0.69 -1.04
CA VAL A 162 15.84 -0.84 0.36
C VAL A 162 16.83 -1.68 1.19
N ALA A 163 17.40 -2.74 0.60
CA ALA A 163 18.45 -3.54 1.22
C ALA A 163 19.70 -2.73 1.60
N MET A 164 19.93 -1.59 0.93
CA MET A 164 21.07 -0.70 1.10
C MET A 164 20.78 0.57 1.93
N ILE A 165 19.55 0.75 2.44
CA ILE A 165 19.21 1.86 3.35
C ILE A 165 19.94 1.68 4.69
N ASP A 166 20.50 2.77 5.22
CA ASP A 166 21.00 2.84 6.59
C ASP A 166 20.16 3.84 7.38
N TRP A 167 19.27 3.35 8.24
CA TRP A 167 18.40 4.13 9.14
C TRP A 167 19.16 5.03 10.12
N SER A 168 20.47 4.82 10.27
CA SER A 168 21.33 5.64 11.13
C SER A 168 22.05 6.75 10.37
N ARG A 169 21.91 6.77 9.04
CA ARG A 169 22.53 7.73 8.13
C ARG A 169 21.45 8.64 7.52
N THR A 170 21.07 9.64 8.29
CA THR A 170 20.27 10.79 7.84
C THR A 170 21.07 12.09 8.06
N GLY A 171 20.65 13.19 7.42
CA GLY A 171 21.11 14.53 7.72
C GLY A 171 20.34 15.22 8.86
N ASP A 172 19.27 14.59 9.38
CA ASP A 172 18.39 15.16 10.39
C ASP A 172 18.85 14.81 11.82
N ASP A 173 18.59 15.70 12.78
CA ASP A 173 18.82 15.44 14.21
C ASP A 173 17.66 14.67 14.89
N TYR A 174 16.51 14.55 14.20
CA TYR A 174 15.28 13.96 14.71
C TYR A 174 14.38 13.41 13.61
N LEU A 175 13.45 12.52 13.98
CA LEU A 175 12.50 11.87 13.07
C LEU A 175 11.06 12.08 13.51
N ASN A 176 10.13 12.18 12.55
CA ASN A 176 8.72 12.06 12.84
C ASN A 176 8.36 10.58 13.07
N LEU A 177 7.98 10.24 14.31
CA LEU A 177 7.71 8.84 14.68
C LEU A 177 6.50 8.28 13.92
N PHE A 178 5.44 9.08 13.76
CA PHE A 178 4.20 8.71 13.08
C PHE A 178 4.42 8.48 11.59
N GLU A 179 4.97 9.46 10.85
CA GLU A 179 5.19 9.34 9.41
C GLU A 179 6.13 8.19 9.03
N VAL A 180 7.15 7.92 9.85
CA VAL A 180 8.10 6.82 9.60
C VAL A 180 7.47 5.47 9.94
N ALA A 181 6.62 5.39 10.98
CA ALA A 181 5.88 4.17 11.28
C ALA A 181 4.92 3.80 10.14
N ILE A 182 4.01 4.71 9.76
CA ILE A 182 2.95 4.39 8.80
C ILE A 182 3.50 4.09 7.39
N ARG A 183 4.47 4.88 6.90
CA ARG A 183 5.06 4.72 5.55
C ARG A 183 6.14 3.64 5.51
N HIS A 184 7.18 3.79 6.33
CA HIS A 184 8.38 2.96 6.18
C HIS A 184 8.21 1.62 6.88
N LEU A 185 7.81 1.60 8.16
CA LEU A 185 7.59 0.32 8.86
C LEU A 185 6.39 -0.41 8.26
N GLY A 186 5.29 0.30 7.95
CA GLY A 186 4.13 -0.26 7.28
C GLY A 186 4.44 -0.85 5.90
N GLY A 187 5.06 -0.08 5.01
CA GLY A 187 5.42 -0.52 3.66
C GLY A 187 6.37 -1.72 3.66
N LEU A 188 7.38 -1.75 4.55
CA LEU A 188 8.30 -2.88 4.68
C LEU A 188 7.59 -4.16 5.17
N LEU A 189 6.70 -4.04 6.16
CA LEU A 189 5.96 -5.18 6.70
C LEU A 189 4.96 -5.74 5.68
N SER A 190 4.15 -4.90 5.06
CA SER A 190 3.20 -5.29 4.01
C SER A 190 3.90 -5.95 2.81
N ALA A 191 4.97 -5.32 2.31
CA ALA A 191 5.75 -5.87 1.21
C ALA A 191 6.42 -7.20 1.59
N TYR A 192 6.88 -7.37 2.83
CA TYR A 192 7.36 -8.66 3.32
C TYR A 192 6.24 -9.71 3.32
N GLU A 193 5.07 -9.42 3.89
CA GLU A 193 3.94 -10.37 3.96
C GLU A 193 3.43 -10.82 2.58
N LEU A 194 3.52 -9.94 1.58
CA LEU A 194 3.10 -10.20 0.21
C LEU A 194 4.13 -11.00 -0.60
N SER A 195 5.43 -10.87 -0.30
CA SER A 195 6.53 -11.38 -1.12
C SER A 195 7.40 -12.48 -0.48
N ASP A 196 7.38 -12.60 0.85
CA ASP A 196 8.31 -13.39 1.69
C ASP A 196 9.81 -13.03 1.51
N GLU A 197 10.12 -11.83 1.00
CA GLU A 197 11.50 -11.35 0.87
C GLU A 197 12.10 -10.96 2.23
N ALA A 198 12.81 -11.90 2.86
CA ALA A 198 13.39 -11.76 4.21
C ALA A 198 14.29 -10.52 4.42
N VAL A 199 14.80 -9.91 3.34
CA VAL A 199 15.49 -8.60 3.37
C VAL A 199 14.62 -7.50 3.93
N LEU A 200 13.34 -7.47 3.55
CA LEU A 200 12.37 -6.46 3.97
C LEU A 200 12.04 -6.61 5.45
N LEU A 201 11.84 -7.84 5.94
CA LEU A 201 11.71 -8.11 7.37
C LEU A 201 12.96 -7.71 8.15
N GLY A 202 14.16 -8.01 7.63
CA GLY A 202 15.42 -7.58 8.22
C GLY A 202 15.52 -6.05 8.35
N LYS A 203 15.04 -5.30 7.35
CA LYS A 203 14.98 -3.84 7.38
C LYS A 203 13.89 -3.30 8.31
N ALA A 204 12.72 -3.94 8.36
CA ALA A 204 11.63 -3.61 9.27
C ALA A 204 12.03 -3.79 10.74
N ILE A 205 12.81 -4.84 11.06
CA ILE A 205 13.35 -5.06 12.40
C ILE A 205 14.34 -3.95 12.78
N GLU A 206 15.33 -3.64 11.94
CA GLU A 206 16.28 -2.55 12.23
C GLU A 206 15.57 -1.20 12.46
N LEU A 207 14.56 -0.90 11.65
CA LEU A 207 13.74 0.30 11.79
C LEU A 207 12.90 0.27 13.08
N GLY A 208 12.19 -0.83 13.35
CA GLY A 208 11.37 -0.99 14.55
C GLY A 208 12.19 -0.90 15.85
N GLU A 209 13.41 -1.44 15.87
CA GLU A 209 14.36 -1.27 16.97
C GLU A 209 14.70 0.20 17.24
N MET A 210 14.89 1.00 16.19
CA MET A 210 15.10 2.46 16.31
C MET A 210 13.83 3.17 16.82
N LEU A 211 12.67 2.92 16.21
CA LEU A 211 11.42 3.59 16.56
C LEU A 211 10.96 3.24 17.99
N TYR A 212 11.24 2.04 18.48
CA TYR A 212 10.97 1.62 19.87
C TYR A 212 11.67 2.50 20.91
N VAL A 213 12.80 3.13 20.59
CA VAL A 213 13.50 4.05 21.50
C VAL A 213 12.72 5.35 21.73
N ALA A 214 11.79 5.74 20.86
CA ALA A 214 10.90 6.89 21.11
C ALA A 214 9.97 6.70 22.32
N PHE A 215 9.79 5.45 22.77
CA PHE A 215 9.03 5.07 23.96
C PHE A 215 9.93 4.97 25.21
N ASP A 216 11.24 5.20 25.11
CA ASP A 216 12.18 5.23 26.24
C ASP A 216 12.09 6.56 27.00
N THR A 217 10.91 6.79 27.57
CA THR A 217 10.51 7.98 28.31
C THR A 217 10.12 7.60 29.75
N PRO A 218 10.12 8.54 30.72
CA PRO A 218 9.82 8.22 32.12
C PRO A 218 8.48 7.53 32.39
N ASN A 219 7.47 7.74 31.53
CA ASN A 219 6.15 7.12 31.64
C ASN A 219 5.82 6.12 30.51
N ARG A 220 6.80 5.80 29.66
CA ARG A 220 6.68 4.87 28.51
C ARG A 220 5.65 5.27 27.43
N LEU A 221 5.14 6.50 27.44
CA LEU A 221 4.39 7.07 26.32
C LEU A 221 5.35 7.78 25.35
N PRO A 222 5.09 7.80 24.04
CA PRO A 222 6.03 8.32 23.07
C PRO A 222 6.03 9.85 22.99
N SER A 223 7.04 10.38 22.30
CA SER A 223 7.01 11.71 21.67
C SER A 223 6.68 11.59 20.18
N HIS A 224 6.17 12.68 19.61
CA HIS A 224 5.96 12.82 18.17
C HIS A 224 7.29 12.80 17.40
N TRP A 225 8.34 13.36 18.01
CA TRP A 225 9.68 13.42 17.45
C TRP A 225 10.64 12.51 18.23
N LEU A 226 11.33 11.59 17.53
CA LEU A 226 12.47 10.86 18.08
C LEU A 226 13.73 11.71 17.89
N TYR A 227 14.25 12.32 18.97
CA TYR A 227 15.47 13.11 18.91
C TYR A 227 16.69 12.20 19.15
N PHE A 228 17.53 11.99 18.15
CA PHE A 228 18.59 10.97 18.22
C PHE A 228 19.56 11.17 19.38
N GLN A 229 19.92 12.42 19.66
CA GLN A 229 20.83 12.74 20.75
C GLN A 229 20.16 12.53 22.11
N ALA A 230 18.89 12.93 22.28
CA ALA A 230 18.15 12.77 23.53
C ALA A 230 17.88 11.30 23.86
N ALA A 231 17.56 10.48 22.84
CA ALA A 231 17.48 9.04 22.93
C ALA A 231 18.82 8.41 23.38
N LYS A 232 19.94 8.83 22.79
CA LYS A 232 21.28 8.34 23.13
C LYS A 232 21.73 8.75 24.54
N SER A 233 21.30 9.91 25.03
CA SER A 233 21.62 10.41 26.39
C SER A 233 20.62 10.03 27.48
N GLY A 234 19.48 9.44 27.15
CA GLY A 234 18.43 9.12 28.12
C GLY A 234 17.66 10.33 28.63
N THR A 235 17.48 11.34 27.76
CA THR A 235 16.77 12.58 28.06
C THR A 235 15.55 12.79 27.16
N GLN A 236 15.14 11.75 26.43
CA GLN A 236 13.88 11.71 25.67
C GLN A 236 12.70 11.75 26.66
N GLN A 237 11.64 12.48 26.32
CA GLN A 237 10.43 12.59 27.13
C GLN A 237 9.21 12.50 26.24
N ALA A 238 8.07 12.03 26.77
CA ALA A 238 6.79 12.14 26.10
C ALA A 238 6.40 13.62 25.90
N ASP A 239 5.55 13.91 24.93
CA ASP A 239 5.16 15.29 24.61
C ASP A 239 4.00 15.82 25.47
N GLU A 240 4.06 17.10 25.81
CA GLU A 240 2.97 17.82 26.49
C GLU A 240 1.84 18.23 25.53
N GLN A 241 2.12 18.24 24.22
CA GLN A 241 1.15 18.49 23.16
C GLN A 241 1.48 17.61 21.96
N MET A 242 0.84 16.44 21.88
CA MET A 242 0.87 15.59 20.69
C MET A 242 -0.55 15.32 20.22
N SER A 243 -0.73 15.14 18.91
CA SER A 243 -2.04 14.88 18.32
C SER A 243 -2.58 13.49 18.71
N GLY A 244 -3.89 13.29 18.58
CA GLY A 244 -4.50 11.96 18.77
C GLY A 244 -3.96 10.93 17.77
N ALA A 245 -3.92 11.31 16.49
CA ALA A 245 -3.39 10.49 15.40
C ALA A 245 -1.92 10.08 15.64
N ALA A 246 -1.03 11.03 15.98
CA ALA A 246 0.38 10.72 16.16
C ALA A 246 0.66 9.72 17.29
N GLY A 247 -0.22 9.62 18.30
CA GLY A 247 -0.13 8.58 19.33
C GLY A 247 -0.83 7.27 18.97
N GLY A 248 -2.01 7.33 18.34
CA GLY A 248 -2.81 6.13 18.04
C GLY A 248 -2.33 5.31 16.85
N SER A 249 -1.75 5.97 15.86
CA SER A 249 -1.61 5.43 14.50
C SER A 249 -0.27 4.76 14.25
N MET A 250 0.16 3.95 15.21
CA MET A 250 1.36 3.09 15.12
C MET A 250 1.10 1.66 15.62
N CYS A 251 -0.10 1.41 16.18
CA CYS A 251 -0.39 0.16 16.87
C CYS A 251 -0.56 -1.02 15.91
N LEU A 252 -1.01 -0.82 14.67
CA LEU A 252 -1.06 -1.90 13.67
C LEU A 252 0.35 -2.41 13.32
N GLU A 253 1.27 -1.50 13.03
CA GLU A 253 2.65 -1.76 12.58
C GLU A 253 3.46 -2.44 13.69
N PHE A 254 3.45 -1.89 14.90
CA PHE A 254 4.17 -2.44 16.05
C PHE A 254 3.58 -3.76 16.53
N THR A 255 2.25 -3.92 16.47
CA THR A 255 1.60 -5.21 16.72
C THR A 255 2.01 -6.24 15.67
N ARG A 256 2.00 -5.88 14.38
CA ARG A 256 2.33 -6.82 13.30
C ARG A 256 3.80 -7.23 13.36
N LEU A 257 4.70 -6.29 13.64
CA LEU A 257 6.12 -6.58 13.90
C LEU A 257 6.28 -7.56 15.06
N SER A 258 5.51 -7.43 16.14
CA SER A 258 5.52 -8.39 17.26
C SER A 258 4.99 -9.77 16.87
N GLN A 259 3.89 -9.82 16.13
CA GLN A 259 3.28 -11.08 15.65
C GLN A 259 4.21 -11.84 14.70
N ILE A 260 4.96 -11.15 13.85
CA ILE A 260 5.89 -11.78 12.89
C ILE A 260 7.22 -12.18 13.56
N THR A 261 7.77 -11.33 14.43
CA THR A 261 9.09 -11.58 15.06
C THR A 261 9.03 -12.42 16.34
N GLY A 262 7.85 -12.54 16.95
CA GLY A 262 7.68 -13.12 18.29
C GLY A 262 8.20 -12.22 19.42
N ASN A 263 8.66 -10.99 19.14
CA ASN A 263 9.17 -10.08 20.16
C ASN A 263 8.04 -9.18 20.71
N PRO A 264 7.60 -9.37 21.97
CA PRO A 264 6.40 -8.70 22.50
C PRO A 264 6.58 -7.19 22.73
N LYS A 265 7.81 -6.68 22.79
CA LYS A 265 8.07 -5.29 23.20
C LYS A 265 7.43 -4.24 22.29
N PHE A 266 7.29 -4.52 20.99
CA PHE A 266 6.71 -3.55 20.06
C PHE A 266 5.20 -3.41 20.33
N TYR A 267 4.50 -4.52 20.54
CA TYR A 267 3.10 -4.55 20.97
C TYR A 267 2.94 -3.77 22.28
N ASP A 268 3.70 -4.14 23.31
CA ASP A 268 3.69 -3.52 24.64
C ASP A 268 3.81 -1.97 24.59
N ALA A 269 4.71 -1.46 23.74
CA ALA A 269 4.91 -0.03 23.54
C ALA A 269 3.61 0.69 23.13
N THR A 270 2.83 0.08 22.24
CA THR A 270 1.57 0.67 21.75
C THR A 270 0.34 0.29 22.59
N GLU A 271 0.36 -0.87 23.27
CA GLU A 271 -0.62 -1.27 24.29
C GLU A 271 -0.67 -0.23 25.42
N ARG A 272 0.47 0.32 25.85
CA ARG A 272 0.54 1.39 26.87
C ARG A 272 -0.19 2.66 26.43
N ILE A 273 -0.10 3.03 25.14
CA ILE A 273 -0.87 4.15 24.57
C ILE A 273 -2.36 3.81 24.52
N LYS A 274 -2.73 2.61 24.06
CA LYS A 274 -4.11 2.13 24.06
C LYS A 274 -4.73 2.18 25.46
N LYS A 275 -4.00 1.73 26.50
CA LYS A 275 -4.43 1.86 27.91
C LYS A 275 -4.55 3.31 28.36
N PHE A 276 -3.75 4.25 27.84
CA PHE A 276 -3.89 5.69 28.10
C PHE A 276 -5.19 6.24 27.48
N PHE A 277 -5.51 5.87 26.25
CA PHE A 277 -6.77 6.25 25.62
C PHE A 277 -7.99 5.64 26.34
N TYR A 278 -7.98 4.33 26.57
CA TYR A 278 -9.06 3.59 27.23
C TYR A 278 -9.39 4.18 28.60
N ARG A 279 -8.37 4.43 29.46
CA ARG A 279 -8.59 4.99 30.81
C ARG A 279 -9.08 6.44 30.84
N ASN A 280 -9.09 7.13 29.70
CA ASN A 280 -9.39 8.56 29.61
C ASN A 280 -10.57 8.92 28.69
N GLN A 281 -11.08 7.98 27.88
CA GLN A 281 -12.16 8.24 26.90
C GLN A 281 -13.41 8.88 27.52
N ASP A 282 -13.79 8.46 28.73
CA ASP A 282 -14.97 8.97 29.45
C ASP A 282 -14.65 10.18 30.36
N LYS A 283 -13.40 10.66 30.38
CA LYS A 283 -12.91 11.77 31.21
C LYS A 283 -12.65 13.07 30.43
N THR A 284 -12.85 13.06 29.12
CA THR A 284 -12.64 14.23 28.26
C THR A 284 -13.85 15.17 28.33
N LYS A 285 -13.73 16.38 27.75
CA LYS A 285 -14.87 17.32 27.65
C LYS A 285 -16.03 16.81 26.78
N ILE A 286 -15.83 15.75 25.98
CA ILE A 286 -16.91 15.03 25.27
C ILE A 286 -16.73 13.52 25.53
N PRO A 287 -17.30 12.97 26.61
CA PRO A 287 -17.16 11.56 26.97
C PRO A 287 -17.50 10.61 25.81
N GLY A 288 -16.59 9.70 25.53
CA GLY A 288 -16.61 8.82 24.35
C GLY A 288 -15.62 9.23 23.25
N LEU A 289 -15.09 10.45 23.27
CA LEU A 289 -14.11 10.94 22.28
C LEU A 289 -12.83 11.46 22.95
N TRP A 290 -11.75 11.51 22.17
CA TRP A 290 -10.50 12.16 22.56
C TRP A 290 -10.34 13.51 21.84
N PRO A 291 -9.77 14.52 22.51
CA PRO A 291 -9.47 15.80 21.87
C PRO A 291 -8.33 15.65 20.85
N HIS A 292 -8.30 16.59 19.91
CA HIS A 292 -7.33 16.67 18.80
C HIS A 292 -5.87 16.65 19.27
N VAL A 293 -5.56 17.23 20.43
CA VAL A 293 -4.26 17.20 21.09
C VAL A 293 -4.46 16.75 22.53
N MET A 294 -3.48 16.00 23.05
CA MET A 294 -3.42 15.54 24.43
C MET A 294 -2.00 15.73 24.99
N ASN A 295 -1.89 15.78 26.32
CA ASN A 295 -0.62 15.79 27.01
C ASN A 295 -0.27 14.36 27.42
N TYR A 296 0.70 13.76 26.72
CA TYR A 296 1.16 12.39 26.94
C TYR A 296 2.21 12.31 28.04
N ARG A 297 2.83 13.43 28.46
CA ARG A 297 3.78 13.50 29.58
C ARG A 297 3.09 13.40 30.95
N ASP A 298 2.06 14.21 31.13
CA ASP A 298 1.26 14.29 32.36
C ASP A 298 -0.04 13.47 32.29
N GLU A 299 -0.31 12.80 31.16
CA GLU A 299 -1.53 12.06 30.86
C GLU A 299 -2.84 12.88 30.95
N LYS A 300 -2.82 14.15 30.55
CA LYS A 300 -3.98 15.05 30.62
C LYS A 300 -4.74 15.12 29.29
N VAL A 301 -6.07 15.06 29.39
CA VAL A 301 -7.03 15.05 28.26
C VAL A 301 -8.04 16.23 28.32
N GLY A 302 -7.65 17.34 28.94
CA GLY A 302 -8.53 18.49 29.22
C GLY A 302 -8.77 19.46 28.05
N GLU A 303 -8.29 19.13 26.85
CA GLU A 303 -8.39 19.98 25.66
C GLU A 303 -9.82 20.10 25.12
N SER A 304 -10.12 21.23 24.46
CA SER A 304 -11.49 21.60 24.06
C SER A 304 -11.84 21.30 22.60
N ARG A 305 -10.87 20.99 21.72
CA ARG A 305 -11.12 20.77 20.28
C ARG A 305 -11.25 19.28 19.97
N PHE A 306 -12.35 18.88 19.36
CA PHE A 306 -12.65 17.51 18.93
C PHE A 306 -12.90 17.48 17.42
N THR A 307 -12.43 16.43 16.74
CA THR A 307 -12.58 16.26 15.29
C THR A 307 -12.34 14.80 14.91
N LEU A 308 -12.74 14.41 13.71
CA LEU A 308 -12.33 13.16 13.05
C LEU A 308 -11.38 13.43 11.87
N GLY A 309 -10.96 14.68 11.68
CA GLY A 309 -10.01 15.09 10.64
C GLY A 309 -8.60 15.26 11.17
N ALA A 310 -7.83 16.11 10.47
CA ALA A 310 -6.40 16.32 10.68
C ALA A 310 -5.96 16.26 12.15
N GLY A 311 -5.15 15.28 12.50
CA GLY A 311 -4.55 15.10 13.83
C GLY A 311 -5.39 14.26 14.79
N ALA A 312 -6.57 13.79 14.40
CA ALA A 312 -7.38 12.84 15.16
C ALA A 312 -7.94 11.68 14.31
N ASP A 313 -8.02 11.87 13.00
CA ASP A 313 -8.31 10.88 11.94
C ASP A 313 -7.97 9.42 12.29
N SER A 314 -6.71 9.04 12.13
CA SER A 314 -6.20 7.67 12.11
C SER A 314 -6.19 7.02 13.50
N LEU A 315 -6.31 7.80 14.58
CA LEU A 315 -6.61 7.28 15.92
C LEU A 315 -7.94 6.51 15.93
N TYR A 316 -8.99 7.08 15.32
CA TYR A 316 -10.32 6.44 15.28
C TYR A 316 -10.37 5.31 14.25
N GLU A 317 -9.65 5.46 13.14
CA GLU A 317 -9.46 4.45 12.10
C GLU A 317 -8.83 3.15 12.65
N TYR A 318 -7.81 3.28 13.50
CA TYR A 318 -7.06 2.12 14.01
C TYR A 318 -7.85 1.31 15.03
N LEU A 319 -8.92 1.84 15.64
CA LEU A 319 -9.72 1.10 16.64
C LEU A 319 -10.39 -0.17 16.07
N PRO A 320 -11.24 -0.11 15.02
CA PRO A 320 -11.80 -1.31 14.40
C PRO A 320 -10.74 -2.13 13.66
N LYS A 321 -9.72 -1.49 13.07
CA LYS A 321 -8.63 -2.19 12.37
C LYS A 321 -7.81 -3.06 13.33
N MET A 322 -7.53 -2.60 14.54
CA MET A 322 -6.86 -3.39 15.59
C MET A 322 -7.72 -4.55 16.10
N HIS A 323 -9.05 -4.37 16.22
CA HIS A 323 -9.94 -5.48 16.52
C HIS A 323 -9.84 -6.61 15.47
N ALA A 324 -9.72 -6.25 14.19
CA ALA A 324 -9.48 -7.20 13.11
C ALA A 324 -8.08 -7.84 13.15
N LEU A 325 -7.02 -7.07 13.40
CA LEU A 325 -5.63 -7.55 13.45
C LEU A 325 -5.37 -8.50 14.65
N LEU A 326 -6.05 -8.26 15.77
CA LEU A 326 -5.97 -9.11 16.97
C LEU A 326 -6.96 -10.29 16.94
N GLY A 327 -7.62 -10.56 15.80
CA GLY A 327 -8.58 -11.66 15.65
C GLY A 327 -9.74 -11.61 16.64
N GLY A 328 -10.16 -10.39 16.99
CA GLY A 328 -11.23 -10.11 17.93
C GLY A 328 -10.92 -10.41 19.40
N LEU A 329 -9.67 -10.73 19.77
CA LEU A 329 -9.31 -11.16 21.12
C LEU A 329 -9.37 -10.04 22.17
N ASP A 330 -9.10 -8.79 21.78
CA ASP A 330 -9.20 -7.63 22.67
C ASP A 330 -10.59 -6.97 22.60
N PRO A 331 -11.38 -6.98 23.69
CA PRO A 331 -12.68 -6.32 23.75
C PRO A 331 -12.60 -4.81 23.96
N GLU A 332 -11.49 -4.26 24.46
CA GLU A 332 -11.35 -2.82 24.72
C GLU A 332 -11.44 -2.01 23.42
N TYR A 333 -10.90 -2.54 22.32
CA TYR A 333 -11.07 -1.95 20.99
C TYR A 333 -12.53 -1.91 20.52
N VAL A 334 -13.36 -2.88 20.89
CA VAL A 334 -14.80 -2.87 20.57
C VAL A 334 -15.51 -1.77 21.35
N GLU A 335 -15.23 -1.67 22.66
CA GLU A 335 -15.81 -0.64 23.52
C GLU A 335 -15.40 0.76 23.07
N MET A 336 -14.10 0.98 22.82
CA MET A 336 -13.57 2.24 22.34
C MET A 336 -14.16 2.66 21.00
N THR A 337 -14.22 1.73 20.03
CA THR A 337 -14.85 1.98 18.72
C THR A 337 -16.30 2.38 18.90
N THR A 338 -17.09 1.59 19.64
CA THR A 338 -18.54 1.81 19.80
C THR A 338 -18.81 3.17 20.44
N LYS A 339 -18.15 3.48 21.56
CA LYS A 339 -18.27 4.79 22.24
C LYS A 339 -17.87 5.95 21.32
N ALA A 340 -16.77 5.81 20.58
CA ALA A 340 -16.27 6.86 19.70
C ALA A 340 -17.24 7.14 18.54
N LEU A 341 -17.71 6.11 17.83
CA LEU A 341 -18.59 6.29 16.68
C LEU A 341 -19.99 6.75 17.10
N ASP A 342 -20.56 6.22 18.20
CA ASP A 342 -21.85 6.67 18.73
C ASP A 342 -21.79 8.15 19.18
N THR A 343 -20.75 8.55 19.92
CA THR A 343 -20.58 9.95 20.36
C THR A 343 -20.25 10.89 19.20
N ALA A 344 -19.43 10.47 18.23
CA ALA A 344 -19.15 11.23 17.02
C ALA A 344 -20.43 11.46 16.17
N THR A 345 -21.28 10.44 16.03
CA THR A 345 -22.57 10.55 15.34
C THR A 345 -23.46 11.63 15.95
N LYS A 346 -23.45 11.75 17.28
CA LYS A 346 -24.25 12.73 18.02
C LYS A 346 -23.69 14.16 17.98
N HIS A 347 -22.37 14.32 17.90
CA HIS A 347 -21.71 15.61 18.14
C HIS A 347 -20.95 16.19 16.93
N ILE A 348 -20.33 15.34 16.10
CA ILE A 348 -19.44 15.75 15.00
C ILE A 348 -20.11 15.61 13.62
N LEU A 349 -20.94 14.59 13.42
CA LEU A 349 -21.57 14.35 12.12
C LEU A 349 -22.74 15.32 11.87
N TYR A 350 -22.89 15.75 10.61
CA TYR A 350 -24.00 16.60 10.17
C TYR A 350 -24.47 16.24 8.77
N LYS A 351 -25.75 16.51 8.48
CA LYS A 351 -26.28 16.51 7.12
C LYS A 351 -26.00 17.88 6.49
N PRO A 352 -25.27 17.98 5.36
CA PRO A 352 -25.14 19.23 4.62
C PRO A 352 -26.43 19.54 3.87
N ARG A 353 -26.84 20.81 3.86
CA ARG A 353 -27.94 21.28 3.01
C ARG A 353 -27.50 21.21 1.55
N ASN A 354 -28.33 20.61 0.71
CA ASN A 354 -28.09 20.43 -0.72
C ASN A 354 -29.43 20.55 -1.48
N PRO A 355 -29.43 20.87 -2.79
CA PRO A 355 -30.65 21.16 -3.54
C PRO A 355 -31.70 20.03 -3.51
N ASP A 356 -31.25 18.78 -3.57
CA ASP A 356 -32.11 17.59 -3.73
C ASP A 356 -32.48 16.91 -2.38
N ASP A 357 -32.15 17.55 -1.25
CA ASP A 357 -32.32 17.05 0.13
C ASP A 357 -31.69 15.65 0.37
N LEU A 358 -30.65 15.30 -0.40
CA LEU A 358 -29.95 14.01 -0.39
C LEU A 358 -29.60 13.57 1.04
N ASN A 359 -29.77 12.29 1.35
CA ASN A 359 -29.54 11.72 2.67
C ASN A 359 -28.05 11.44 2.99
N ILE A 360 -27.17 12.35 2.59
CA ILE A 360 -25.72 12.28 2.80
C ILE A 360 -25.31 12.86 4.17
N LEU A 361 -24.11 12.52 4.62
CA LEU A 361 -23.50 13.04 5.84
C LEU A 361 -22.08 13.55 5.60
N MET A 362 -21.64 14.44 6.48
CA MET A 362 -20.28 14.99 6.55
C MET A 362 -19.78 14.97 8.01
N SER A 363 -18.46 14.89 8.18
CA SER A 363 -17.82 15.14 9.48
C SER A 363 -17.45 16.61 9.61
N GLY A 364 -17.75 17.21 10.76
CA GLY A 364 -17.33 18.57 11.11
C GLY A 364 -16.17 18.61 12.11
N ASN A 365 -16.06 19.73 12.80
CA ASN A 365 -15.18 19.94 13.95
C ASN A 365 -16.02 20.47 15.12
N VAL A 366 -15.69 20.09 16.36
CA VAL A 366 -16.44 20.51 17.55
C VAL A 366 -15.52 21.25 18.54
N LEU A 367 -16.02 22.36 19.07
CA LEU A 367 -15.44 23.03 20.24
C LEU A 367 -16.32 22.73 21.46
N ALA A 368 -15.75 22.01 22.44
CA ALA A 368 -16.36 21.79 23.73
C ALA A 368 -16.04 22.97 24.65
N GLY A 369 -17.07 23.64 25.17
CA GLY A 369 -16.91 24.60 26.27
C GLY A 369 -16.70 23.90 27.61
N ASP A 370 -16.95 24.64 28.69
CA ASP A 370 -16.86 24.09 30.05
C ASP A 370 -18.14 23.35 30.46
N GLU A 371 -18.11 22.70 31.62
CA GLU A 371 -19.18 21.81 32.08
C GLU A 371 -20.56 22.50 32.09
N GLY A 372 -21.55 21.85 31.49
CA GLY A 372 -22.90 22.40 31.30
C GLY A 372 -23.11 23.25 30.04
N THR A 373 -22.05 23.59 29.30
CA THR A 373 -22.20 24.23 27.97
C THR A 373 -22.48 23.20 26.88
N LYS A 374 -23.24 23.59 25.84
CA LYS A 374 -23.48 22.74 24.68
C LYS A 374 -22.25 22.80 23.74
N PRO A 375 -21.68 21.66 23.30
CA PRO A 375 -20.62 21.66 22.31
C PRO A 375 -21.05 22.33 20.99
N GLU A 376 -20.18 23.16 20.42
CA GLU A 376 -20.44 23.91 19.20
C GLU A 376 -19.86 23.18 17.98
N LEU A 377 -20.72 22.80 17.03
CA LEU A 377 -20.32 22.19 15.76
C LEU A 377 -19.98 23.27 14.72
N THR A 378 -18.76 23.20 14.18
CA THR A 378 -18.38 23.87 12.94
C THR A 378 -18.53 22.88 11.78
N ALA A 379 -19.48 23.16 10.88
CA ALA A 379 -19.77 22.40 9.66
C ALA A 379 -18.67 22.61 8.58
N GLU A 380 -17.45 22.21 8.89
CA GLU A 380 -16.27 22.30 8.04
C GLU A 380 -15.78 20.89 7.71
N MET A 381 -16.00 20.47 6.46
CA MET A 381 -15.46 19.22 5.93
C MET A 381 -14.00 19.40 5.51
N GLN A 382 -13.27 18.29 5.51
CA GLN A 382 -11.90 18.20 5.01
C GLN A 382 -11.81 16.99 4.06
N HIS A 383 -10.99 17.05 3.03
CA HIS A 383 -10.70 15.86 2.22
C HIS A 383 -10.18 14.72 3.12
N LEU A 384 -9.28 15.05 4.04
CA LEU A 384 -8.74 14.14 5.06
C LEU A 384 -9.79 13.56 6.02
N THR A 385 -11.02 14.11 6.12
CA THR A 385 -12.09 13.44 6.88
C THR A 385 -12.78 12.32 6.11
N CYS A 386 -12.54 12.16 4.81
CA CYS A 386 -13.36 11.26 3.98
C CYS A 386 -13.14 9.77 4.23
N PHE A 387 -12.02 9.33 4.81
CA PHE A 387 -11.78 7.93 5.23
C PHE A 387 -12.82 7.41 6.24
N ILE A 388 -13.51 8.34 6.92
CA ILE A 388 -14.42 8.02 8.01
C ILE A 388 -15.63 7.20 7.53
N GLY A 389 -16.03 7.34 6.26
CA GLY A 389 -17.07 6.49 5.66
C GLY A 389 -16.67 5.01 5.65
N GLY A 390 -15.45 4.71 5.18
CA GLY A 390 -14.85 3.38 5.22
C GLY A 390 -14.64 2.85 6.64
N THR A 391 -14.20 3.71 7.57
CA THR A 391 -14.05 3.35 9.00
C THR A 391 -15.38 2.96 9.64
N TYR A 392 -16.45 3.74 9.44
CA TYR A 392 -17.79 3.40 9.91
C TYR A 392 -18.31 2.12 9.24
N ALA A 393 -18.13 1.96 7.92
CA ALA A 393 -18.58 0.77 7.21
C ALA A 393 -17.86 -0.51 7.69
N LEU A 394 -16.54 -0.44 7.90
CA LEU A 394 -15.71 -1.51 8.45
C LEU A 394 -16.12 -1.86 9.89
N ALA A 395 -16.29 -0.86 10.77
CA ALA A 395 -16.74 -1.06 12.14
C ALA A 395 -18.17 -1.65 12.18
N GLY A 396 -19.09 -1.13 11.38
CA GLY A 396 -20.45 -1.64 11.25
C GLY A 396 -20.50 -3.11 10.84
N LYS A 397 -19.61 -3.54 9.94
CA LYS A 397 -19.42 -4.95 9.60
C LYS A 397 -18.84 -5.77 10.76
N LEU A 398 -17.65 -5.40 11.26
CA LEU A 398 -16.94 -6.16 12.30
C LEU A 398 -17.76 -6.30 13.60
N LEU A 399 -18.54 -5.29 13.94
CA LEU A 399 -19.36 -5.24 15.16
C LEU A 399 -20.84 -5.63 14.93
N SER A 400 -21.21 -6.02 13.71
CA SER A 400 -22.60 -6.34 13.32
C SER A 400 -23.62 -5.22 13.61
N ARG A 401 -23.21 -3.95 13.45
CA ARG A 401 -24.02 -2.74 13.63
C ARG A 401 -24.42 -2.18 12.26
N ASN A 402 -25.58 -2.62 11.75
CA ASN A 402 -26.11 -2.17 10.45
C ASN A 402 -26.41 -0.67 10.39
N ASP A 403 -26.70 -0.03 11.52
CA ASP A 403 -26.91 1.41 11.62
C ASP A 403 -25.60 2.21 11.52
N ILE A 404 -24.50 1.70 12.09
CA ILE A 404 -23.16 2.27 11.89
C ILE A 404 -22.71 2.09 10.43
N LEU A 405 -23.09 0.97 9.79
CA LEU A 405 -22.88 0.73 8.36
C LEU A 405 -23.68 1.70 7.46
N ASP A 406 -24.94 2.01 7.80
CA ASP A 406 -25.74 3.06 7.11
C ASP A 406 -25.03 4.42 7.17
N LEU A 407 -24.57 4.82 8.36
CA LEU A 407 -23.82 6.06 8.54
C LEU A 407 -22.55 6.08 7.69
N GLY A 408 -21.80 4.98 7.64
CA GLY A 408 -20.64 4.83 6.76
C GLY A 408 -20.98 5.03 5.29
N SER A 409 -22.05 4.40 4.80
CA SER A 409 -22.54 4.58 3.42
C SER A 409 -22.90 6.04 3.11
N ARG A 410 -23.55 6.73 4.06
CA ARG A 410 -24.00 8.12 3.89
C ARG A 410 -22.85 9.14 3.99
N LEU A 411 -21.82 8.83 4.76
CA LEU A 411 -20.55 9.58 4.82
C LEU A 411 -19.77 9.45 3.51
N THR A 412 -19.61 8.23 2.99
CA THR A 412 -18.97 7.98 1.69
C THR A 412 -19.72 8.70 0.55
N ALA A 413 -21.04 8.59 0.53
CA ALA A 413 -21.88 9.29 -0.44
C ALA A 413 -21.75 10.83 -0.34
N GLY A 414 -21.55 11.37 0.87
CA GLY A 414 -21.26 12.79 1.08
C GLY A 414 -19.96 13.22 0.41
N CYS A 415 -18.87 12.47 0.58
CA CYS A 415 -17.60 12.76 -0.07
C CYS A 415 -17.67 12.64 -1.60
N VAL A 416 -18.39 11.65 -2.15
CA VAL A 416 -18.66 11.54 -3.59
C VAL A 416 -19.44 12.76 -4.09
N TRP A 417 -20.51 13.17 -3.40
CA TRP A 417 -21.27 14.38 -3.74
C TRP A 417 -20.39 15.65 -3.70
N ALA A 418 -19.47 15.76 -2.74
CA ALA A 418 -18.53 16.90 -2.69
C ALA A 418 -17.49 16.90 -3.82
N TYR A 419 -17.12 15.73 -4.36
CA TYR A 419 -16.33 15.64 -5.59
C TYR A 419 -17.14 16.14 -6.79
N ASP A 420 -18.38 15.67 -6.92
CA ASP A 420 -19.27 15.90 -8.06
C ASP A 420 -19.78 17.35 -8.14
N ALA A 421 -19.90 18.02 -6.99
CA ALA A 421 -20.32 19.41 -6.90
C ALA A 421 -19.33 20.40 -7.55
N PHE A 422 -18.04 20.07 -7.62
CA PHE A 422 -17.00 21.01 -8.07
C PHE A 422 -16.74 20.93 -9.58
N PRO A 423 -16.44 22.05 -10.26
CA PRO A 423 -16.23 22.06 -11.71
C PRO A 423 -15.12 21.12 -12.20
N THR A 424 -14.13 20.80 -11.37
CA THR A 424 -13.04 19.87 -11.70
C THR A 424 -13.41 18.40 -11.56
N ASN A 425 -14.56 18.08 -10.96
CA ASN A 425 -14.92 16.77 -10.40
C ASN A 425 -13.91 16.30 -9.33
N ILE A 426 -13.49 17.22 -8.46
CA ILE A 426 -12.55 17.01 -7.35
C ILE A 426 -12.98 17.91 -6.18
N MET A 427 -13.10 17.36 -4.96
CA MET A 427 -13.44 18.16 -3.78
C MET A 427 -12.23 18.96 -3.25
N PRO A 428 -12.43 20.12 -2.59
CA PRO A 428 -11.36 20.90 -1.97
C PRO A 428 -10.78 20.22 -0.72
N GLU A 429 -9.51 20.50 -0.39
CA GLU A 429 -8.89 20.06 0.88
C GLU A 429 -9.71 20.47 2.12
N ILE A 430 -10.28 21.69 2.17
CA ILE A 430 -11.11 22.17 3.30
C ILE A 430 -12.21 23.12 2.82
N ALA A 431 -13.47 22.83 3.15
CA ALA A 431 -14.61 23.73 2.93
C ALA A 431 -15.63 23.74 4.06
N GLN A 432 -16.29 24.88 4.25
CA GLN A 432 -17.40 25.10 5.16
C GLN A 432 -18.72 25.01 4.38
N LEU A 433 -19.66 24.22 4.92
CA LEU A 433 -20.97 23.96 4.35
C LEU A 433 -22.07 24.51 5.25
N GLU A 434 -23.28 24.64 4.71
CA GLU A 434 -24.48 24.94 5.48
C GLU A 434 -25.03 23.64 6.10
N PRO A 435 -25.05 23.48 7.43
CA PRO A 435 -25.62 22.29 8.07
C PRO A 435 -27.15 22.38 8.13
N CYS A 436 -27.79 21.21 8.15
CA CYS A 436 -29.19 21.05 8.54
C CYS A 436 -29.31 20.92 10.07
N ASP A 437 -30.49 21.21 10.62
CA ASP A 437 -30.74 21.20 12.07
C ASP A 437 -30.44 19.85 12.76
N SER A 438 -30.51 18.75 12.00
CA SER A 438 -30.14 17.40 12.45
C SER A 438 -29.72 16.50 11.28
N ILE A 439 -29.11 15.35 11.62
CA ILE A 439 -28.73 14.30 10.66
C ILE A 439 -29.92 13.51 10.08
N THR A 440 -31.15 13.75 10.52
CA THR A 440 -32.38 13.07 10.06
C THR A 440 -33.44 14.01 9.49
N SER A 441 -33.31 15.33 9.68
CA SER A 441 -34.31 16.31 9.21
C SER A 441 -34.31 16.44 7.69
N LYS A 442 -35.52 16.56 7.12
CA LYS A 442 -35.70 17.12 5.78
C LYS A 442 -35.27 18.58 5.78
N CYS A 443 -34.45 18.97 4.82
CA CYS A 443 -33.68 20.20 4.84
C CYS A 443 -34.04 21.01 3.60
N ARG A 444 -35.22 21.66 3.63
CA ARG A 444 -35.76 22.37 2.47
C ARG A 444 -34.76 23.43 1.99
N TRP A 445 -34.35 23.32 0.73
CA TRP A 445 -33.57 24.36 0.04
C TRP A 445 -34.29 25.71 0.14
N SER A 446 -33.55 26.77 0.49
CA SER A 446 -34.12 28.11 0.66
C SER A 446 -33.55 29.08 -0.37
N ASP A 447 -34.40 29.77 -1.11
CA ASP A 447 -34.02 30.74 -2.14
C ASP A 447 -33.36 32.02 -1.60
N LYS A 448 -33.09 32.09 -0.29
CA LYS A 448 -32.30 33.16 0.33
C LYS A 448 -30.82 32.78 0.27
N PRO A 449 -30.02 33.39 -0.61
CA PRO A 449 -28.59 33.08 -0.65
C PRO A 449 -27.95 33.51 0.68
N VAL A 450 -27.28 32.56 1.34
CA VAL A 450 -26.16 32.89 2.22
C VAL A 450 -25.16 33.69 1.37
N GLU A 451 -24.59 34.78 1.89
CA GLU A 451 -23.62 35.60 1.14
C GLU A 451 -22.35 34.77 0.82
N LYS A 452 -22.36 34.10 -0.33
CA LYS A 452 -21.18 33.41 -0.89
C LYS A 452 -20.22 34.48 -1.43
N LYS A 453 -18.98 34.51 -0.93
CA LYS A 453 -17.93 35.40 -1.46
C LYS A 453 -17.50 35.05 -2.88
N ASP A 454 -17.60 33.76 -3.22
CA ASP A 454 -17.17 33.19 -4.50
C ASP A 454 -18.33 32.43 -5.17
N LYS A 455 -18.18 32.11 -6.46
CA LYS A 455 -19.13 31.23 -7.17
C LYS A 455 -18.95 29.77 -6.76
N LEU A 456 -19.30 29.45 -5.51
CA LEU A 456 -19.23 28.09 -4.96
C LEU A 456 -20.50 27.28 -5.31
N PRO A 457 -20.38 25.94 -5.39
CA PRO A 457 -21.54 25.05 -5.58
C PRO A 457 -22.56 25.20 -4.44
N ASP A 458 -23.75 24.64 -4.63
CA ASP A 458 -24.80 24.72 -3.62
C ASP A 458 -24.54 23.81 -2.41
N GLY A 459 -24.95 24.28 -1.23
CA GLY A 459 -24.51 23.75 0.07
C GLY A 459 -23.15 24.26 0.57
N PHE A 460 -22.28 24.78 -0.31
CA PHE A 460 -20.97 25.32 0.07
C PHE A 460 -21.02 26.82 0.37
N VAL A 461 -20.53 27.20 1.55
CA VAL A 461 -20.52 28.58 2.06
C VAL A 461 -19.15 29.24 1.84
N ARG A 462 -18.06 28.49 2.07
CA ARG A 462 -16.69 29.02 1.96
C ARG A 462 -15.69 27.88 1.72
N VAL A 463 -14.80 28.01 0.74
CA VAL A 463 -13.63 27.15 0.61
C VAL A 463 -12.46 27.78 1.37
N ARG A 464 -11.84 27.06 2.31
CA ARG A 464 -10.70 27.53 3.09
C ARG A 464 -9.36 27.11 2.51
N ASN A 465 -9.32 25.92 1.91
CA ASN A 465 -8.19 25.44 1.14
C ASN A 465 -8.73 24.81 -0.14
N SER A 466 -8.46 25.46 -1.27
CA SER A 466 -8.93 25.06 -2.61
C SER A 466 -8.02 24.06 -3.31
N GLU A 467 -6.88 23.72 -2.70
CA GLU A 467 -5.96 22.74 -3.28
C GLU A 467 -6.62 21.35 -3.38
N TYR A 468 -5.99 20.46 -4.15
CA TYR A 468 -6.16 19.01 -4.02
C TYR A 468 -4.80 18.35 -4.18
N ARG A 469 -4.40 17.56 -3.17
CA ARG A 469 -3.02 17.08 -3.00
C ARG A 469 -2.78 15.64 -3.44
N LEU A 470 -3.59 15.11 -4.36
CA LEU A 470 -3.57 13.70 -4.80
C LEU A 470 -3.98 12.69 -3.70
N ARG A 471 -4.78 13.14 -2.74
CA ARG A 471 -5.14 12.40 -1.52
C ARG A 471 -6.09 11.21 -1.76
N PRO A 472 -6.01 10.16 -0.91
CA PRO A 472 -6.79 8.93 -1.09
C PRO A 472 -8.13 8.89 -0.34
N GLU A 473 -8.36 9.71 0.69
CA GLU A 473 -9.30 9.34 1.76
C GLU A 473 -10.77 9.20 1.29
N ALA A 474 -11.14 9.89 0.20
CA ALA A 474 -12.44 9.70 -0.46
C ALA A 474 -12.53 8.40 -1.27
N ILE A 475 -11.48 8.01 -2.01
CA ILE A 475 -11.46 6.75 -2.76
C ILE A 475 -11.28 5.53 -1.84
N GLU A 476 -10.59 5.67 -0.70
CA GLU A 476 -10.57 4.63 0.34
C GLU A 476 -12.00 4.25 0.75
N SER A 477 -12.82 5.22 1.15
CA SER A 477 -14.20 4.98 1.58
C SER A 477 -15.07 4.38 0.47
N VAL A 478 -14.87 4.81 -0.78
CA VAL A 478 -15.55 4.22 -1.95
C VAL A 478 -15.12 2.77 -2.18
N PHE A 479 -13.83 2.45 -2.02
CA PHE A 479 -13.31 1.08 -2.07
C PHE A 479 -13.90 0.19 -0.98
N TYR A 480 -13.96 0.64 0.28
CA TYR A 480 -14.60 -0.10 1.37
C TYR A 480 -16.08 -0.35 1.07
N MET A 481 -16.81 0.67 0.63
CA MET A 481 -18.23 0.53 0.28
C MET A 481 -18.44 -0.47 -0.88
N TRP A 482 -17.65 -0.38 -1.95
CA TRP A 482 -17.67 -1.37 -3.04
C TRP A 482 -17.46 -2.79 -2.52
N ARG A 483 -16.38 -3.04 -1.76
CA ARG A 483 -16.06 -4.39 -1.25
C ARG A 483 -17.14 -4.91 -0.30
N ILE A 484 -17.76 -4.04 0.49
CA ILE A 484 -18.80 -4.38 1.48
C ILE A 484 -20.17 -4.67 0.85
N THR A 485 -20.61 -3.88 -0.13
CA THR A 485 -21.96 -3.99 -0.72
C THR A 485 -21.99 -4.82 -2.00
N GLY A 486 -20.94 -4.75 -2.82
CA GLY A 486 -20.96 -5.21 -4.21
C GLY A 486 -21.79 -4.33 -5.15
N ASP A 487 -22.07 -3.08 -4.77
CA ASP A 487 -22.90 -2.16 -5.56
C ASP A 487 -22.06 -1.34 -6.56
N GLU A 488 -22.45 -1.42 -7.84
CA GLU A 488 -21.79 -0.75 -8.96
C GLU A 488 -21.82 0.78 -8.88
N VAL A 489 -22.70 1.38 -8.07
CA VAL A 489 -22.70 2.82 -7.84
C VAL A 489 -21.35 3.32 -7.33
N TRP A 490 -20.65 2.51 -6.51
CA TRP A 490 -19.34 2.83 -5.95
C TRP A 490 -18.23 2.73 -7.00
N ARG A 491 -18.27 1.72 -7.88
CA ARG A 491 -17.32 1.61 -9.02
C ARG A 491 -17.52 2.74 -10.03
N SER A 492 -18.77 3.10 -10.31
CA SER A 492 -19.12 4.25 -11.15
C SER A 492 -18.64 5.58 -10.54
N ALA A 493 -18.83 5.78 -9.23
CA ALA A 493 -18.30 6.95 -8.52
C ALA A 493 -16.76 7.01 -8.60
N ALA A 494 -16.08 5.90 -8.31
CA ALA A 494 -14.63 5.79 -8.41
C ALA A 494 -14.14 6.16 -9.83
N TRP A 495 -14.80 5.68 -10.89
CA TRP A 495 -14.36 6.02 -12.24
C TRP A 495 -14.50 7.51 -12.56
N ARG A 496 -15.60 8.15 -12.16
CA ARG A 496 -15.80 9.61 -12.37
C ARG A 496 -14.78 10.44 -11.58
N MET A 497 -14.47 10.04 -10.34
CA MET A 497 -13.41 10.64 -9.53
C MET A 497 -12.04 10.50 -10.22
N TRP A 498 -11.72 9.31 -10.74
CA TRP A 498 -10.48 9.03 -11.47
C TRP A 498 -10.33 9.91 -12.71
N GLU A 499 -11.36 10.01 -13.55
CA GLU A 499 -11.37 10.87 -14.74
C GLU A 499 -11.17 12.35 -14.39
N GLY A 500 -11.80 12.83 -13.30
CA GLY A 500 -11.59 14.17 -12.76
C GLY A 500 -10.14 14.41 -12.36
N ILE A 501 -9.61 13.53 -11.50
CA ILE A 501 -8.23 13.58 -10.98
C ILE A 501 -7.22 13.59 -12.12
N VAL A 502 -7.22 12.58 -13.00
CA VAL A 502 -6.26 12.47 -14.11
C VAL A 502 -6.28 13.73 -14.97
N LYS A 503 -7.48 14.15 -15.40
CA LYS A 503 -7.66 15.32 -16.29
C LYS A 503 -7.13 16.63 -15.71
N GLN A 504 -7.22 16.84 -14.40
CA GLN A 504 -6.68 18.07 -13.79
C GLN A 504 -5.21 17.94 -13.42
N THR A 505 -4.78 16.79 -12.90
CA THR A 505 -3.50 16.63 -12.16
C THR A 505 -2.34 16.11 -13.01
N GLU A 506 -2.59 15.54 -14.18
CA GLU A 506 -1.55 14.97 -15.04
C GLU A 506 -0.53 16.01 -15.56
N THR A 507 0.77 15.70 -15.41
CA THR A 507 1.90 16.43 -16.01
C THR A 507 2.45 15.68 -17.22
N GLN A 508 3.51 16.19 -17.84
CA GLN A 508 4.18 15.51 -18.96
C GLN A 508 4.66 14.10 -18.57
N GLU A 509 5.24 13.93 -17.37
CA GLU A 509 5.85 12.67 -16.94
C GLU A 509 5.21 12.05 -15.69
N ALA A 510 4.42 12.80 -14.90
CA ALA A 510 3.84 12.31 -13.63
C ALA A 510 2.45 12.94 -13.36
N PHE A 511 2.06 13.05 -12.09
CA PHE A 511 0.85 13.73 -11.61
C PHE A 511 1.23 14.75 -10.52
N ALA A 512 0.43 15.80 -10.34
CA ALA A 512 0.77 16.92 -9.48
C ALA A 512 -0.44 17.47 -8.71
N THR A 513 -0.19 17.92 -7.48
CA THR A 513 -1.11 18.75 -6.69
C THR A 513 -1.62 19.94 -7.52
N ILE A 514 -2.92 20.21 -7.50
CA ILE A 514 -3.51 21.40 -8.13
C ILE A 514 -3.88 22.46 -7.10
N SER A 515 -3.84 23.74 -7.50
CA SER A 515 -3.98 24.87 -6.59
C SER A 515 -5.43 25.27 -6.26
N ASP A 516 -6.39 24.93 -7.13
CA ASP A 516 -7.78 25.37 -7.01
C ASP A 516 -8.76 24.46 -7.76
N VAL A 517 -9.52 23.65 -7.02
CA VAL A 517 -10.57 22.77 -7.55
C VAL A 517 -11.79 23.51 -8.14
N ASN A 518 -11.97 24.80 -7.87
CA ASN A 518 -13.05 25.58 -8.51
C ASN A 518 -12.74 25.90 -9.97
N ARG A 519 -11.50 25.72 -10.43
CA ARG A 519 -11.04 26.12 -11.76
C ARG A 519 -10.43 24.95 -12.53
N LYS A 520 -11.10 24.54 -13.61
CA LYS A 520 -10.54 23.59 -14.60
C LYS A 520 -9.21 24.12 -15.14
N GLY A 521 -8.18 23.29 -15.18
CA GLY A 521 -6.84 23.69 -15.62
C GLY A 521 -6.11 24.63 -14.66
N SER A 522 -6.41 24.57 -13.36
CA SER A 522 -5.71 25.31 -12.31
C SER A 522 -4.20 24.99 -12.27
N ASP A 523 -3.41 25.93 -11.72
CA ASP A 523 -1.96 25.83 -11.64
C ASP A 523 -1.52 24.58 -10.86
N LYS A 524 -0.64 23.80 -11.49
CA LYS A 524 -0.02 22.62 -10.90
C LYS A 524 1.15 23.03 -10.01
N ARG A 525 1.11 22.60 -8.75
CA ARG A 525 2.21 22.74 -7.80
C ARG A 525 3.28 21.70 -8.09
N ASP A 526 4.53 22.02 -7.81
CA ASP A 526 5.64 21.08 -7.93
C ASP A 526 5.70 20.12 -6.72
N LYS A 527 4.61 19.38 -6.50
CA LYS A 527 4.45 18.38 -5.44
C LYS A 527 3.61 17.17 -5.89
N MET A 528 4.20 15.99 -5.74
CA MET A 528 3.56 14.67 -5.78
C MET A 528 3.97 13.98 -4.48
N GLU A 529 3.01 13.72 -3.60
CA GLU A 529 3.25 13.09 -2.29
C GLU A 529 3.36 11.57 -2.48
N THR A 530 4.05 10.87 -1.57
CA THR A 530 4.29 9.42 -1.75
C THR A 530 2.99 8.59 -1.81
N PHE A 531 1.96 9.00 -1.04
CA PHE A 531 0.61 8.42 -1.03
C PHE A 531 -0.14 8.43 -2.38
N TRP A 532 0.29 9.22 -3.37
CA TRP A 532 -0.27 9.10 -4.73
C TRP A 532 -0.11 7.65 -5.26
N MET A 533 1.04 7.03 -4.95
CA MET A 533 1.40 5.70 -5.44
C MET A 533 1.13 4.58 -4.44
N SER A 534 1.27 4.82 -3.13
CA SER A 534 0.95 3.81 -2.12
C SER A 534 -0.54 3.72 -1.81
N GLU A 535 -1.28 4.81 -1.89
CA GLU A 535 -2.69 4.84 -1.48
C GLU A 535 -3.65 5.11 -2.64
N THR A 536 -3.59 6.29 -3.25
CA THR A 536 -4.64 6.78 -4.15
C THR A 536 -4.79 5.85 -5.36
N ILE A 537 -3.69 5.54 -6.05
CA ILE A 537 -3.72 4.57 -7.15
C ILE A 537 -4.05 3.16 -6.66
N LYS A 538 -3.58 2.73 -5.47
CA LYS A 538 -3.85 1.40 -4.91
C LYS A 538 -5.36 1.19 -4.70
N TYR A 539 -6.07 2.14 -4.08
CA TYR A 539 -7.51 2.07 -3.85
C TYR A 539 -8.31 2.12 -5.16
N PHE A 540 -7.93 2.98 -6.12
CA PHE A 540 -8.54 2.95 -7.46
C PHE A 540 -8.35 1.59 -8.13
N TYR A 541 -7.13 1.03 -8.11
CA TYR A 541 -6.83 -0.27 -8.73
C TYR A 541 -7.65 -1.40 -8.09
N LEU A 542 -7.62 -1.52 -6.76
CA LEU A 542 -8.34 -2.55 -6.00
C LEU A 542 -9.88 -2.44 -6.10
N THR A 543 -10.41 -1.28 -6.50
CA THR A 543 -11.85 -1.10 -6.80
C THR A 543 -12.26 -1.76 -8.12
N PHE A 544 -11.34 -1.88 -9.08
CA PHE A 544 -11.59 -2.55 -10.38
C PHE A 544 -10.88 -3.91 -10.51
N ASP A 545 -10.22 -4.40 -9.46
CA ASP A 545 -9.58 -5.72 -9.42
C ASP A 545 -10.50 -6.82 -8.86
N ASP A 546 -10.13 -8.11 -9.03
CA ASP A 546 -10.88 -9.23 -8.45
C ASP A 546 -10.98 -9.06 -6.92
N PRO A 547 -12.18 -9.12 -6.32
CA PRO A 547 -12.37 -8.91 -4.87
C PRO A 547 -11.65 -9.90 -3.93
N SER A 548 -11.00 -10.95 -4.45
CA SER A 548 -10.07 -11.80 -3.69
C SER A 548 -8.68 -11.16 -3.51
N VAL A 549 -8.25 -10.28 -4.42
CA VAL A 549 -7.01 -9.51 -4.28
C VAL A 549 -7.19 -8.49 -3.16
N ILE A 550 -6.31 -8.59 -2.16
CA ILE A 550 -6.38 -7.86 -0.88
C ILE A 550 -7.82 -7.89 -0.32
N SER A 551 -8.36 -9.09 -0.17
CA SER A 551 -9.68 -9.27 0.44
C SER A 551 -9.70 -8.69 1.86
N LEU A 552 -10.67 -7.83 2.17
CA LEU A 552 -10.85 -7.29 3.52
C LEU A 552 -11.16 -8.39 4.56
N ASP A 553 -11.58 -9.58 4.14
CA ASP A 553 -11.77 -10.74 5.02
C ASP A 553 -10.44 -11.38 5.46
N ASP A 554 -9.38 -11.21 4.66
CA ASP A 554 -8.02 -11.75 4.87
C ASP A 554 -6.99 -10.72 5.32
N TRP A 555 -7.22 -9.43 5.02
CA TRP A 555 -6.27 -8.33 5.20
C TRP A 555 -6.90 -7.16 5.94
N VAL A 556 -6.07 -6.39 6.65
CA VAL A 556 -6.40 -5.10 7.23
C VAL A 556 -5.35 -4.09 6.79
N LEU A 557 -5.77 -2.99 6.17
CA LEU A 557 -4.85 -1.98 5.65
C LEU A 557 -4.56 -0.95 6.73
N ASN A 558 -3.31 -0.53 6.89
CA ASN A 558 -2.93 0.59 7.76
C ASN A 558 -3.40 1.96 7.19
N THR A 559 -3.05 3.08 7.83
CA THR A 559 -3.45 4.45 7.39
C THR A 559 -2.68 4.96 6.16
N GLU A 560 -1.73 4.17 5.65
CA GLU A 560 -0.98 4.44 4.40
C GLU A 560 -1.28 3.32 3.36
N ALA A 561 -2.49 2.75 3.46
CA ALA A 561 -3.02 1.66 2.63
C ALA A 561 -2.15 0.38 2.56
N HIS A 562 -1.28 0.10 3.53
CA HIS A 562 -0.45 -1.10 3.56
C HIS A 562 -1.19 -2.30 4.18
N PRO A 563 -1.50 -3.38 3.43
CA PRO A 563 -2.20 -4.54 3.96
C PRO A 563 -1.34 -5.42 4.89
N PHE A 564 -1.81 -5.63 6.11
CA PHE A 564 -1.32 -6.67 7.02
C PHE A 564 -2.28 -7.85 7.07
N LYS A 565 -1.74 -9.05 7.20
CA LYS A 565 -2.54 -10.28 7.17
C LYS A 565 -3.26 -10.49 8.49
N ARG A 566 -4.59 -10.65 8.41
CA ARG A 566 -5.43 -10.94 9.58
C ARG A 566 -5.23 -12.39 10.03
N PRO A 567 -5.26 -12.66 11.34
CA PRO A 567 -5.42 -14.03 11.83
C PRO A 567 -6.82 -14.55 11.47
N LYS A 568 -6.91 -15.85 11.15
CA LYS A 568 -8.19 -16.53 10.92
C LYS A 568 -8.64 -17.26 12.18
N GLY A 569 -9.89 -17.07 12.57
CA GLY A 569 -10.55 -17.93 13.55
C GLY A 569 -10.81 -19.31 12.98
N GLU A 570 -10.71 -20.34 13.81
CA GLU A 570 -11.18 -21.68 13.46
C GLU A 570 -12.71 -21.68 13.53
N GLU A 571 -13.38 -22.00 12.43
CA GLU A 571 -14.79 -22.37 12.47
C GLU A 571 -14.92 -23.70 13.20
N VAL A 572 -15.24 -23.64 14.50
CA VAL A 572 -15.65 -24.83 15.24
C VAL A 572 -16.99 -25.28 14.67
N GLU A 573 -16.98 -26.31 13.81
CA GLU A 573 -18.19 -26.99 13.34
C GLU A 573 -19.08 -27.25 14.56
N ALA A 574 -20.24 -26.57 14.62
CA ALA A 574 -21.14 -26.69 15.74
C ALA A 574 -21.53 -28.17 15.89
N PRO A 575 -21.40 -28.78 17.08
CA PRO A 575 -21.58 -30.22 17.22
C PRO A 575 -22.99 -30.61 16.81
N GLU A 576 -23.10 -31.34 15.70
CA GLU A 576 -24.39 -31.80 15.18
C GLU A 576 -25.22 -32.42 16.31
N LYS A 577 -26.47 -31.97 16.44
CA LYS A 577 -27.39 -32.49 17.45
C LYS A 577 -27.64 -33.98 17.18
N LYS A 578 -26.91 -34.83 17.89
CA LYS A 578 -26.99 -36.30 17.82
C LYS A 578 -28.41 -36.81 18.06
N THR A 579 -29.16 -36.96 16.99
CA THR A 579 -30.41 -37.74 16.98
C THR A 579 -30.13 -39.16 16.49
N SER A 580 -30.39 -40.13 17.37
CA SER A 580 -30.56 -41.56 17.07
C SER A 580 -29.49 -42.27 16.21
N TRP A 581 -28.36 -42.52 16.87
CA TRP A 581 -27.58 -43.76 16.84
C TRP A 581 -28.23 -45.02 16.20
N TRP A 582 -27.38 -45.81 15.53
CA TRP A 582 -27.56 -47.20 15.04
C TRP A 582 -28.27 -47.47 13.68
N LYS A 583 -27.51 -47.35 12.58
CA LYS A 583 -27.37 -48.44 11.56
C LYS A 583 -26.23 -48.12 10.58
N HIS A 584 -25.26 -49.03 10.46
CA HIS A 584 -24.11 -49.02 9.52
C HIS A 584 -23.24 -47.74 9.52
N GLY A 585 -22.09 -47.66 10.21
CA GLY A 585 -21.30 -48.71 10.87
C GLY A 585 -20.02 -49.05 10.09
N LEU A 586 -18.89 -48.49 10.53
CA LEU A 586 -17.50 -48.89 10.24
C LEU A 586 -17.08 -48.99 8.76
N GLN A 587 -16.79 -47.85 8.12
CA GLN A 587 -15.76 -47.76 7.07
C GLN A 587 -15.23 -46.34 6.84
N ALA A 588 -16.08 -45.31 6.92
CA ALA A 588 -15.69 -43.92 6.63
C ALA A 588 -14.71 -43.26 7.64
N GLN A 589 -14.70 -43.73 8.89
CA GLN A 589 -13.93 -43.09 9.98
C GLN A 589 -12.41 -43.35 9.91
N GLN A 590 -11.94 -44.17 8.95
CA GLN A 590 -10.52 -44.52 8.79
C GLN A 590 -9.81 -43.76 7.66
N GLN A 591 -10.53 -42.90 6.92
CA GLN A 591 -9.96 -42.08 5.82
C GLN A 591 -9.74 -40.60 6.20
N ARG A 592 -10.64 -39.96 6.97
CA ARG A 592 -10.50 -38.53 7.32
C ARG A 592 -9.20 -38.22 8.06
N GLY A 593 -8.85 -39.01 9.09
CA GLY A 593 -7.60 -38.84 9.85
C GLY A 593 -6.31 -39.17 9.10
N ARG A 594 -6.37 -39.59 7.82
CA ARG A 594 -5.19 -39.92 7.01
C ARG A 594 -4.74 -38.77 6.09
N HIS A 595 -5.58 -37.74 5.91
CA HIS A 595 -5.25 -36.59 5.06
C HIS A 595 -4.32 -35.60 5.78
N ASP A 596 -4.69 -35.20 6.99
CA ASP A 596 -3.91 -34.24 7.81
C ASP A 596 -2.51 -34.79 8.16
N GLU A 597 -2.41 -36.12 8.33
CA GLU A 597 -1.16 -36.84 8.59
C GLU A 597 -0.18 -36.80 7.40
N VAL A 598 -0.60 -36.44 6.18
CA VAL A 598 0.27 -36.35 4.99
C VAL A 598 0.71 -34.91 4.72
N ALA A 599 -0.14 -33.93 5.02
CA ALA A 599 0.20 -32.51 4.87
C ALA A 599 1.40 -32.11 5.75
N HIS A 600 1.41 -32.54 7.01
CA HIS A 600 2.44 -32.20 8.00
C HIS A 600 3.75 -33.01 7.90
N LYS A 601 3.84 -34.02 7.03
CA LYS A 601 5.07 -34.82 6.84
C LYS A 601 6.09 -34.10 5.98
N ASN A 602 7.37 -34.26 6.31
CA ASN A 602 8.48 -33.75 5.50
C ASN A 602 8.65 -34.59 4.20
N HIS A 603 9.45 -34.14 3.22
CA HIS A 603 9.54 -34.82 1.91
C HIS A 603 10.08 -36.27 2.01
N TYR A 604 10.89 -36.59 3.02
CA TYR A 604 11.39 -37.94 3.25
C TYR A 604 10.30 -38.85 3.82
N GLU A 605 9.52 -38.36 4.77
CA GLU A 605 8.36 -39.05 5.35
C GLU A 605 7.23 -39.24 4.34
N ARG A 606 6.94 -38.23 3.51
CA ARG A 606 5.95 -38.30 2.41
C ARG A 606 6.32 -39.38 1.38
N LEU A 607 7.63 -39.56 1.11
CA LEU A 607 8.12 -40.66 0.27
C LEU A 607 8.43 -41.95 1.06
N ASN A 608 8.13 -42.01 2.37
CA ASN A 608 8.41 -43.15 3.25
C ASN A 608 9.85 -43.71 3.10
N ILE A 609 10.83 -42.82 3.14
CA ILE A 609 12.26 -43.11 3.00
C ILE A 609 13.06 -42.39 4.09
N ARG A 610 14.27 -42.89 4.37
CA ARG A 610 15.20 -42.24 5.30
C ARG A 610 15.95 -41.08 4.64
N HIS A 611 16.44 -40.16 5.46
CA HIS A 611 17.29 -39.05 5.01
C HIS A 611 18.56 -39.48 4.26
N ASP A 612 19.11 -40.65 4.59
CA ASP A 612 20.29 -41.25 3.94
C ASP A 612 19.98 -42.02 2.64
N ALA A 613 18.72 -42.04 2.19
CA ALA A 613 18.29 -42.80 1.01
C ALA A 613 19.03 -42.39 -0.27
N THR A 614 19.40 -43.40 -1.06
CA THR A 614 20.04 -43.24 -2.36
C THR A 614 19.04 -42.71 -3.43
N PRO A 615 19.53 -42.10 -4.53
CA PRO A 615 18.65 -41.69 -5.63
C PRO A 615 17.82 -42.83 -6.23
N ALA A 616 18.33 -44.07 -6.17
CA ALA A 616 17.60 -45.26 -6.61
C ALA A 616 16.42 -45.59 -5.69
N GLU A 617 16.56 -45.42 -4.38
CA GLU A 617 15.49 -45.66 -3.40
C GLU A 617 14.43 -44.56 -3.44
N ILE A 618 14.84 -43.29 -3.57
CA ILE A 618 13.93 -42.14 -3.80
C ILE A 618 13.06 -42.39 -5.04
N LYS A 619 13.69 -42.77 -6.16
CA LYS A 619 12.97 -43.10 -7.40
C LYS A 619 12.07 -44.32 -7.25
N LYS A 620 12.55 -45.39 -6.59
CA LYS A 620 11.75 -46.60 -6.37
C LYS A 620 10.51 -46.31 -5.52
N SER A 621 10.64 -45.51 -4.45
CA SER A 621 9.52 -45.18 -3.58
C SER A 621 8.50 -44.29 -4.31
N PHE A 622 8.96 -43.24 -5.01
CA PHE A 622 8.10 -42.42 -5.86
C PHE A 622 7.28 -43.27 -6.85
N TYR A 623 7.90 -44.14 -7.63
CA TYR A 623 7.16 -45.01 -8.56
C TYR A 623 6.16 -45.94 -7.87
N SER A 624 6.46 -46.42 -6.66
CA SER A 624 5.54 -47.26 -5.89
C SER A 624 4.34 -46.47 -5.37
N LEU A 625 4.59 -45.30 -4.78
CA LEU A 625 3.57 -44.42 -4.20
C LEU A 625 2.71 -43.78 -5.29
N SER A 626 3.30 -43.27 -6.37
CA SER A 626 2.55 -42.72 -7.52
C SER A 626 1.66 -43.75 -8.20
N LYS A 627 2.05 -45.04 -8.23
CA LYS A 627 1.16 -46.11 -8.74
C LYS A 627 0.02 -46.42 -7.78
N THR A 628 0.29 -46.38 -6.47
CA THR A 628 -0.70 -46.69 -5.41
C THR A 628 -1.72 -45.55 -5.25
N HIS A 629 -1.27 -44.29 -5.34
CA HIS A 629 -2.08 -43.09 -5.12
C HIS A 629 -2.47 -42.36 -6.42
N HIS A 630 -2.39 -43.03 -7.58
CA HIS A 630 -2.78 -42.39 -8.85
C HIS A 630 -4.28 -42.03 -8.84
N PRO A 631 -4.70 -40.82 -9.25
CA PRO A 631 -6.10 -40.43 -9.24
C PRO A 631 -6.98 -41.34 -10.11
N ASP A 632 -6.50 -41.79 -11.28
CA ASP A 632 -7.25 -42.75 -12.12
C ASP A 632 -7.52 -44.11 -11.46
N ALA A 633 -6.67 -44.52 -10.52
CA ALA A 633 -6.84 -45.78 -9.79
C ALA A 633 -7.67 -45.61 -8.50
N ASN A 634 -7.84 -44.37 -8.02
CA ASN A 634 -8.50 -44.03 -6.76
C ASN A 634 -9.62 -43.00 -6.98
N ARG A 635 -10.42 -43.16 -8.04
CA ARG A 635 -11.42 -42.17 -8.49
C ARG A 635 -12.51 -41.82 -7.46
N SER A 636 -12.70 -42.66 -6.45
CA SER A 636 -13.65 -42.46 -5.36
C SER A 636 -13.06 -41.78 -4.12
N ASP A 637 -11.75 -41.51 -4.09
CA ASP A 637 -11.08 -40.78 -3.02
C ASP A 637 -10.91 -39.31 -3.45
N PRO A 638 -11.64 -38.34 -2.83
CA PRO A 638 -11.54 -36.93 -3.19
C PRO A 638 -10.15 -36.34 -2.96
N ASN A 639 -9.32 -36.99 -2.13
CA ASN A 639 -7.98 -36.54 -1.78
C ASN A 639 -6.87 -37.18 -2.65
N ALA A 640 -7.21 -38.07 -3.60
CA ALA A 640 -6.22 -38.77 -4.42
C ALA A 640 -5.35 -37.80 -5.25
N ALA A 641 -5.96 -36.75 -5.83
CA ALA A 641 -5.24 -35.74 -6.59
C ALA A 641 -4.26 -34.92 -5.71
N SER A 642 -4.69 -34.52 -4.52
CA SER A 642 -3.85 -33.81 -3.52
C SER A 642 -2.67 -34.69 -3.09
N THR A 643 -2.96 -35.93 -2.68
CA THR A 643 -1.94 -36.90 -2.24
C THR A 643 -0.90 -37.18 -3.32
N PHE A 644 -1.34 -37.37 -4.56
CA PHE A 644 -0.45 -37.57 -5.72
C PHE A 644 0.43 -36.35 -5.99
N SER A 645 -0.12 -35.14 -5.86
CA SER A 645 0.64 -33.88 -6.01
C SER A 645 1.78 -33.78 -4.98
N LEU A 646 1.50 -34.05 -3.70
CA LEU A 646 2.49 -34.00 -2.61
C LEU A 646 3.60 -35.06 -2.76
N ILE A 647 3.27 -36.24 -3.31
CA ILE A 647 4.25 -37.29 -3.66
C ILE A 647 5.15 -36.81 -4.82
N SER A 648 4.57 -36.18 -5.84
CA SER A 648 5.29 -35.65 -7.00
C SER A 648 6.20 -34.48 -6.65
N GLU A 649 5.74 -33.55 -5.81
CA GLU A 649 6.53 -32.46 -5.23
C GLU A 649 7.74 -33.01 -4.47
N SER A 650 7.51 -33.96 -3.55
CA SER A 650 8.56 -34.53 -2.71
C SER A 650 9.64 -35.25 -3.54
N TYR A 651 9.24 -35.95 -4.61
CA TYR A 651 10.21 -36.51 -5.57
C TYR A 651 10.93 -35.42 -6.36
N THR A 652 10.25 -34.35 -6.76
CA THR A 652 10.83 -33.23 -7.52
C THR A 652 11.91 -32.49 -6.71
N VAL A 653 11.78 -32.41 -5.38
CA VAL A 653 12.80 -31.86 -4.48
C VAL A 653 13.92 -32.86 -4.20
N LEU A 654 13.59 -34.11 -3.85
CA LEU A 654 14.59 -35.08 -3.38
C LEU A 654 15.38 -35.80 -4.49
N SER A 655 14.87 -35.83 -5.73
CA SER A 655 15.56 -36.49 -6.86
C SER A 655 16.67 -35.64 -7.49
N ASP A 656 16.61 -34.31 -7.37
CA ASP A 656 17.69 -33.43 -7.78
C ASP A 656 18.71 -33.22 -6.64
N LYS A 657 20.00 -33.37 -6.96
CA LYS A 657 21.07 -33.32 -5.96
C LYS A 657 21.21 -31.94 -5.31
N ASN A 658 20.99 -30.86 -6.05
CA ASN A 658 21.14 -29.50 -5.53
C ASN A 658 19.91 -29.09 -4.73
N ARG A 659 18.69 -29.39 -5.20
CA ARG A 659 17.44 -29.12 -4.48
C ARG A 659 17.37 -29.90 -3.17
N ARG A 660 17.76 -31.17 -3.17
CA ARG A 660 17.92 -31.98 -1.95
C ARG A 660 18.94 -31.36 -1.00
N ALA A 661 20.13 -31.00 -1.46
CA ALA A 661 21.14 -30.39 -0.59
C ALA A 661 20.70 -29.05 0.03
N THR A 662 19.91 -28.24 -0.70
CA THR A 662 19.26 -27.04 -0.16
C THR A 662 18.20 -27.39 0.88
N TYR A 663 17.33 -28.35 0.60
CA TYR A 663 16.29 -28.83 1.52
C TYR A 663 16.88 -29.38 2.84
N ASP A 664 17.91 -30.21 2.74
CA ASP A 664 18.63 -30.81 3.87
C ASP A 664 19.36 -29.75 4.72
N ARG A 665 19.79 -28.63 4.10
CA ARG A 665 20.41 -27.49 4.77
C ARG A 665 19.39 -26.62 5.50
N ASP A 666 18.25 -26.33 4.86
CA ASP A 666 17.34 -25.26 5.30
C ASP A 666 16.20 -25.79 6.18
N VAL A 667 15.62 -26.94 5.86
CA VAL A 667 14.42 -27.45 6.55
C VAL A 667 14.76 -28.43 7.68
N LEU A 668 15.71 -29.33 7.45
CA LEU A 668 16.05 -30.38 8.43
C LEU A 668 16.86 -29.91 9.63
N ARG A 669 17.50 -28.73 9.55
CA ARG A 669 18.12 -28.06 10.70
C ARG A 669 17.10 -27.47 11.68
N LEU A 670 15.89 -27.14 11.22
CA LEU A 670 14.84 -26.56 12.05
C LEU A 670 14.04 -27.62 12.82
N HIS A 671 13.96 -28.85 12.31
CA HIS A 671 13.19 -29.94 12.92
C HIS A 671 13.98 -30.87 13.88
N HIS A 672 15.28 -30.66 14.07
CA HIS A 672 16.06 -31.46 15.04
C HIS A 672 15.94 -30.90 16.47
N HIS A 673 14.92 -31.36 17.21
CA HIS A 673 14.98 -31.35 18.67
C HIS A 673 15.91 -32.50 19.12
N PRO A 674 17.05 -32.21 19.79
CA PRO A 674 17.81 -33.28 20.44
C PRO A 674 17.00 -33.81 21.63
N PRO A 675 16.76 -35.13 21.75
CA PRO A 675 15.99 -35.65 22.88
C PRO A 675 16.75 -35.42 24.18
N GLN A 676 16.11 -34.71 25.13
CA GLN A 676 16.64 -34.55 26.48
C GLN A 676 16.72 -35.93 27.15
N THR A 677 17.94 -36.37 27.45
CA THR A 677 18.18 -37.64 28.15
C THR A 677 18.22 -37.39 29.64
N HIS A 678 17.13 -37.70 30.33
CA HIS A 678 17.16 -37.85 31.79
C HIS A 678 18.05 -39.05 32.14
N ALA A 679 19.10 -38.79 32.93
CA ALA A 679 20.00 -39.82 33.40
C ALA A 679 19.33 -40.67 34.50
N HIS A 680 19.06 -41.94 34.22
CA HIS A 680 18.93 -42.97 35.26
C HIS A 680 19.67 -44.25 34.86
N ARG A 681 20.33 -44.86 35.86
CA ARG A 681 21.20 -46.03 35.71
C ARG A 681 20.39 -47.29 35.35
N GLY A 682 20.92 -48.10 34.44
CA GLY A 682 20.50 -49.49 34.17
C GLY A 682 21.60 -50.20 33.39
N SER A 683 21.96 -51.43 33.77
CA SER A 683 23.20 -52.10 33.35
C SER A 683 22.97 -53.32 32.44
N TYR A 684 24.08 -53.79 31.83
CA TYR A 684 24.32 -55.04 31.09
C TYR A 684 24.15 -55.05 29.55
N HIS A 685 25.27 -55.40 28.87
CA HIS A 685 25.46 -56.49 27.86
C HIS A 685 24.27 -56.89 26.94
N SER A 686 24.43 -57.23 25.64
CA SER A 686 25.63 -57.60 24.86
C SER A 686 25.32 -57.85 23.36
N HIS A 687 26.35 -57.72 22.51
CA HIS A 687 26.60 -58.46 21.25
C HIS A 687 25.95 -58.04 19.90
N GLN A 688 26.88 -57.80 18.95
CA GLN A 688 26.90 -57.85 17.48
C GLN A 688 26.75 -59.31 16.94
N PRO A 689 26.96 -59.66 15.63
CA PRO A 689 26.88 -58.90 14.36
C PRO A 689 26.26 -59.68 13.14
N GLY A 690 26.13 -58.99 11.98
CA GLY A 690 26.33 -59.58 10.63
C GLY A 690 25.07 -60.11 9.88
N GLY A 691 25.06 -60.22 8.55
CA GLY A 691 26.04 -59.77 7.53
C GLY A 691 25.73 -60.22 6.09
N ARG A 692 26.10 -59.37 5.10
CA ARG A 692 26.33 -59.60 3.64
C ARG A 692 25.27 -60.28 2.71
N ALA A 693 25.15 -59.71 1.51
CA ALA A 693 24.55 -60.29 0.29
C ALA A 693 25.53 -61.23 -0.46
N PRO A 694 25.09 -61.98 -1.51
CA PRO A 694 25.44 -61.55 -2.89
C PRO A 694 24.53 -62.03 -4.06
N SER A 695 24.74 -61.43 -5.25
CA SER A 695 24.48 -61.98 -6.63
C SER A 695 23.02 -62.26 -7.07
N GLY A 696 22.67 -62.25 -8.36
CA GLY A 696 23.39 -61.93 -9.62
C GLY A 696 22.57 -62.31 -10.88
N LEU A 697 23.04 -61.91 -12.07
CA LEU A 697 22.56 -62.27 -13.43
C LEU A 697 21.14 -61.80 -13.86
N SER A 698 20.76 -61.66 -15.15
CA SER A 698 21.36 -61.08 -16.38
C SER A 698 20.39 -61.29 -17.58
N ARG A 699 20.52 -60.47 -18.65
CA ARG A 699 19.99 -60.56 -20.05
C ARG A 699 18.84 -59.57 -20.38
N ARG A 700 19.09 -58.57 -21.24
CA ARG A 700 18.99 -58.52 -22.73
C ARG A 700 17.52 -58.55 -23.22
N ARG A 701 17.07 -57.83 -24.26
CA ARG A 701 17.66 -56.81 -25.19
C ARG A 701 16.47 -56.11 -25.89
N GLY A 702 16.63 -54.88 -26.39
CA GLY A 702 15.66 -54.27 -27.31
C GLY A 702 15.84 -52.76 -27.47
N THR A 703 16.32 -52.31 -28.63
CA THR A 703 16.66 -50.90 -28.92
C THR A 703 15.87 -50.36 -30.12
N PHE A 704 15.35 -49.14 -30.03
CA PHE A 704 15.14 -48.30 -31.22
C PHE A 704 15.34 -46.79 -30.88
N ARG A 705 15.55 -45.95 -31.90
CA ARG A 705 16.07 -44.57 -31.80
C ARG A 705 15.05 -43.50 -32.26
N GLY A 706 15.18 -42.29 -31.69
CA GLY A 706 15.07 -41.02 -32.45
C GLY A 706 13.78 -40.18 -32.28
N PRO A 707 13.82 -38.84 -32.54
CA PRO A 707 12.79 -37.86 -32.12
C PRO A 707 12.17 -37.05 -33.31
N PRO A 708 11.65 -35.81 -33.11
CA PRO A 708 10.24 -35.34 -32.98
C PRO A 708 9.67 -34.79 -34.34
N PRO A 709 8.62 -33.92 -34.50
CA PRO A 709 7.77 -33.19 -33.52
C PRO A 709 6.24 -33.06 -33.86
N SER A 710 5.56 -32.18 -33.11
CA SER A 710 4.28 -31.44 -33.32
C SER A 710 3.44 -31.63 -34.62
N PHE A 711 2.15 -31.97 -34.45
CA PHE A 711 0.94 -31.23 -34.90
C PHE A 711 -0.32 -32.10 -34.70
N TYR A 712 -1.41 -31.56 -34.16
CA TYR A 712 -2.75 -31.65 -34.78
C TYR A 712 -3.71 -30.65 -34.15
N ARG A 713 -4.41 -29.93 -35.03
CA ARG A 713 -5.49 -28.97 -34.76
C ARG A 713 -6.79 -29.62 -35.24
N SER A 714 -7.92 -29.18 -34.67
CA SER A 714 -9.31 -29.40 -35.12
C SER A 714 -9.86 -30.84 -35.14
N GLY A 715 -11.06 -31.02 -34.58
CA GLY A 715 -11.84 -32.26 -34.64
C GLY A 715 -12.89 -32.33 -33.54
N GLY A 716 -13.98 -31.55 -33.63
CA GLY A 716 -15.09 -31.60 -32.69
C GLY A 716 -16.43 -31.33 -33.35
N TRP A 717 -17.37 -32.26 -33.17
CA TRP A 717 -18.84 -32.23 -33.35
C TRP A 717 -19.36 -33.44 -32.53
N GLY A 718 -20.51 -33.45 -31.85
CA GLY A 718 -21.52 -32.40 -31.64
C GLY A 718 -22.91 -32.84 -32.10
N ASP A 719 -23.79 -33.19 -31.15
CA ASP A 719 -25.24 -33.39 -31.34
C ASP A 719 -26.00 -32.58 -30.27
N GLN A 720 -27.16 -31.96 -30.50
CA GLN A 720 -27.89 -31.55 -31.71
C GLN A 720 -28.66 -30.26 -31.32
N ALA A 721 -28.53 -29.11 -31.98
CA ALA A 721 -28.92 -28.75 -33.35
C ALA A 721 -30.41 -28.36 -33.51
N ASP A 722 -31.35 -29.11 -32.92
CA ASP A 722 -32.79 -29.02 -33.24
C ASP A 722 -33.51 -27.72 -32.83
N LYS A 723 -32.90 -26.89 -31.98
CA LYS A 723 -33.47 -25.57 -31.60
C LYS A 723 -32.97 -24.39 -32.44
N ARG A 724 -31.97 -24.58 -33.30
CA ARG A 724 -31.46 -23.50 -34.19
C ARG A 724 -31.97 -23.60 -35.63
N GLN A 725 -32.51 -24.76 -36.04
CA GLN A 725 -33.14 -24.91 -37.36
C GLN A 725 -34.43 -24.09 -37.50
N LYS A 726 -35.17 -23.89 -36.40
CA LYS A 726 -36.47 -23.18 -36.41
C LYS A 726 -36.42 -21.65 -36.55
N ALA A 727 -35.24 -21.04 -36.59
CA ALA A 727 -35.07 -19.60 -36.80
C ALA A 727 -34.36 -19.25 -38.12
N HIS A 728 -33.91 -20.26 -38.88
CA HIS A 728 -33.22 -20.06 -40.17
C HIS A 728 -34.10 -20.45 -41.38
N GLU A 729 -35.16 -21.24 -41.16
CA GLU A 729 -36.04 -21.73 -42.25
C GLU A 729 -37.25 -20.83 -42.55
N GLU A 730 -37.48 -19.75 -41.79
CA GLU A 730 -38.39 -18.67 -42.19
C GLU A 730 -37.74 -17.72 -43.21
N SER A 731 -37.50 -18.31 -44.39
CA SER A 731 -37.53 -17.70 -45.73
C SER A 731 -36.80 -16.36 -45.91
N THR A 732 -35.54 -16.36 -46.35
CA THR A 732 -35.17 -16.29 -47.78
C THR A 732 -35.98 -15.30 -48.65
N GLY A 733 -35.29 -14.28 -49.18
CA GLY A 733 -35.77 -13.41 -50.26
C GLY A 733 -34.76 -12.29 -50.55
N GLY A 734 -34.32 -12.13 -51.80
CA GLY A 734 -33.42 -11.02 -52.20
C GLY A 734 -34.15 -9.66 -52.19
N GLY A 735 -33.50 -8.51 -52.33
CA GLY A 735 -32.11 -8.23 -52.71
C GLY A 735 -32.06 -7.12 -53.77
N GLY A 736 -31.24 -6.08 -53.56
CA GLY A 736 -30.83 -5.14 -54.62
C GLY A 736 -31.48 -3.73 -54.64
N GLY A 737 -30.77 -2.75 -54.07
CA GLY A 737 -30.31 -1.53 -54.76
C GLY A 737 -31.28 -0.44 -55.26
N GLY A 738 -30.99 0.82 -54.89
CA GLY A 738 -30.95 1.92 -55.87
C GLY A 738 -31.84 3.16 -55.68
N ALA A 739 -31.20 4.27 -55.29
CA ALA A 739 -31.39 5.64 -55.80
C ALA A 739 -32.76 6.41 -55.71
N SER A 740 -32.65 7.55 -55.01
CA SER A 740 -33.10 8.91 -55.42
C SER A 740 -34.56 9.39 -55.40
N SER A 741 -34.68 10.65 -54.96
CA SER A 741 -35.62 11.73 -55.36
C SER A 741 -37.03 11.85 -54.74
N HIS A 742 -37.17 12.94 -53.97
CA HIS A 742 -38.21 14.00 -54.01
C HIS A 742 -39.73 13.77 -53.80
N GLU A 743 -40.29 14.79 -53.12
CA GLU A 743 -41.63 15.41 -53.22
C GLU A 743 -42.79 15.08 -52.24
N ARG A 744 -42.93 15.99 -51.26
CA ARG A 744 -44.13 16.82 -50.92
C ARG A 744 -45.55 16.26 -51.14
N SER A 745 -46.32 16.16 -50.05
CA SER A 745 -47.64 16.82 -49.79
C SER A 745 -48.12 16.39 -48.38
N ALA A 746 -48.61 17.26 -47.48
CA ALA A 746 -49.91 17.96 -47.44
C ALA A 746 -51.12 17.00 -47.45
N SER A 747 -52.18 17.12 -46.65
CA SER A 747 -52.50 17.98 -45.48
C SER A 747 -53.85 17.56 -44.88
N HIS A 748 -54.06 17.71 -43.56
CA HIS A 748 -55.29 18.22 -42.88
C HIS A 748 -55.31 17.78 -41.40
N ASN A 749 -55.55 18.68 -40.43
CA ASN A 749 -56.83 19.29 -40.01
C ASN A 749 -57.77 18.21 -39.38
N SER A 750 -58.40 18.37 -38.22
CA SER A 750 -58.34 19.38 -37.14
C SER A 750 -59.40 18.99 -36.08
N GLN A 751 -59.17 19.20 -34.77
CA GLN A 751 -60.22 19.72 -33.85
C GLN A 751 -59.73 19.97 -32.41
N GLN A 752 -59.92 21.22 -31.98
CA GLN A 752 -60.53 21.65 -30.70
C GLN A 752 -60.01 21.12 -29.33
N ASN A 753 -59.14 21.95 -28.74
CA ASN A 753 -59.14 22.42 -27.34
C ASN A 753 -60.56 22.86 -26.84
N PRO A 754 -60.85 23.19 -25.55
CA PRO A 754 -59.92 23.46 -24.41
C PRO A 754 -60.39 23.12 -22.94
N TRP A 755 -59.51 23.43 -21.96
CA TRP A 755 -59.71 23.66 -20.50
C TRP A 755 -59.99 22.50 -19.51
N GLY A 756 -59.27 22.51 -18.36
CA GLY A 756 -59.77 21.92 -17.09
C GLY A 756 -58.77 21.19 -16.16
N ASN A 757 -57.95 21.92 -15.38
CA ASN A 757 -57.29 21.44 -14.13
C ASN A 757 -58.24 21.76 -12.93
N PRO A 758 -58.06 21.35 -11.64
CA PRO A 758 -57.10 20.42 -10.99
C PRO A 758 -57.65 19.43 -9.91
N PHE A 759 -56.77 18.53 -9.42
CA PHE A 759 -56.70 17.84 -8.10
C PHE A 759 -57.94 17.53 -7.22
N SER A 760 -58.08 16.27 -6.75
CA SER A 760 -57.72 15.81 -5.37
C SER A 760 -58.48 14.54 -4.86
N HIS A 761 -57.93 13.88 -3.82
CA HIS A 761 -58.45 12.72 -3.03
C HIS A 761 -58.54 11.34 -3.77
N GLU A 762 -58.29 10.17 -3.17
CA GLU A 762 -57.93 9.83 -1.77
C GLU A 762 -57.11 8.52 -1.64
N SER A 763 -56.78 8.14 -0.40
CA SER A 763 -55.89 7.04 0.05
C SER A 763 -56.28 5.60 -0.34
N SER A 764 -55.31 4.69 -0.49
CA SER A 764 -54.85 3.81 0.63
C SER A 764 -54.03 2.56 0.22
N SER A 765 -53.16 2.11 1.16
CA SER A 765 -52.89 0.69 1.48
C SER A 765 -51.95 -0.19 0.62
N HIS A 766 -50.82 -0.57 1.24
CA HIS A 766 -50.03 -1.83 1.10
C HIS A 766 -49.31 -2.22 -0.22
N GLY A 767 -48.00 -2.44 -0.10
CA GLY A 767 -47.38 -3.71 -0.55
C GLY A 767 -46.17 -3.65 -1.52
N GLY A 768 -45.05 -4.25 -1.10
CA GLY A 768 -44.11 -4.97 -1.98
C GLY A 768 -43.01 -4.18 -2.70
N MET A 769 -41.77 -4.70 -2.66
CA MET A 769 -40.66 -4.26 -3.51
C MET A 769 -40.77 -4.81 -4.94
N GLY A 770 -40.27 -4.06 -5.92
CA GLY A 770 -40.01 -4.52 -7.30
C GLY A 770 -38.86 -3.71 -7.92
N PRO A 771 -38.07 -4.27 -8.86
CA PRO A 771 -36.84 -3.64 -9.36
C PRO A 771 -37.11 -2.64 -10.50
N GLY A 772 -36.49 -1.46 -10.47
CA GLY A 772 -36.57 -0.51 -11.60
C GLY A 772 -36.12 0.94 -11.38
N ASP A 773 -35.95 1.40 -10.15
CA ASP A 773 -35.66 2.83 -9.89
C ASP A 773 -34.15 3.16 -9.89
N ASP A 774 -33.69 3.79 -10.98
CA ASP A 774 -32.43 4.53 -11.05
C ASP A 774 -32.64 5.95 -10.45
N PRO A 775 -31.88 6.36 -9.42
CA PRO A 775 -32.02 7.68 -8.81
C PRO A 775 -31.47 8.86 -9.64
N PHE A 776 -30.87 8.64 -10.81
CA PHE A 776 -30.21 9.69 -11.60
C PHE A 776 -30.90 10.12 -12.91
N GLY A 777 -31.98 9.45 -13.32
CA GLY A 777 -33.03 10.02 -14.19
C GLY A 777 -32.57 10.77 -15.45
N HIS A 778 -31.99 10.08 -16.43
CA HIS A 778 -31.57 10.68 -17.70
C HIS A 778 -32.21 10.00 -18.92
N HIS A 779 -32.98 10.78 -19.70
CA HIS A 779 -33.49 10.43 -21.03
C HIS A 779 -32.78 11.25 -22.12
N ASP A 780 -32.20 10.52 -23.08
CA ASP A 780 -32.05 10.80 -24.52
C ASP A 780 -31.41 12.11 -25.06
N ASP A 781 -30.32 11.90 -25.82
CA ASP A 781 -29.82 12.56 -27.05
C ASP A 781 -30.11 14.03 -27.39
N VAL A 782 -29.04 14.74 -27.85
CA VAL A 782 -29.14 16.07 -28.47
C VAL A 782 -28.37 16.15 -29.81
N SER A 783 -29.10 16.46 -30.89
CA SER A 783 -28.59 16.59 -32.26
C SER A 783 -28.21 18.05 -32.60
N HIS A 784 -26.92 18.34 -32.90
CA HIS A 784 -26.46 19.46 -33.78
C HIS A 784 -24.92 19.58 -34.04
N PHE A 785 -24.09 18.55 -33.84
CA PHE A 785 -22.63 18.68 -34.02
C PHE A 785 -22.11 18.34 -35.43
N ASP A 786 -21.74 19.36 -36.23
CA ASP A 786 -21.01 19.17 -37.50
C ASP A 786 -19.50 18.90 -37.28
N ARG A 787 -19.17 17.61 -37.20
CA ARG A 787 -17.80 17.09 -37.03
C ARG A 787 -16.86 17.44 -38.20
N ASP A 788 -17.39 17.61 -39.41
CA ASP A 788 -16.60 17.81 -40.64
C ASP A 788 -16.42 19.30 -40.99
N GLY A 789 -17.24 20.17 -40.41
CA GLY A 789 -16.97 21.59 -40.25
C GLY A 789 -15.87 21.84 -39.22
N HIS A 790 -16.00 21.25 -38.03
CA HIS A 790 -15.06 21.43 -36.91
C HIS A 790 -13.61 21.05 -37.28
N THR A 791 -13.40 19.87 -37.87
CA THR A 791 -12.05 19.36 -38.21
C THR A 791 -11.35 20.16 -39.32
N ARG A 792 -12.08 20.91 -40.14
CA ARG A 792 -11.53 21.69 -41.27
C ARG A 792 -10.76 22.93 -40.82
N THR A 793 -11.21 23.55 -39.72
CA THR A 793 -10.57 24.74 -39.12
C THR A 793 -9.24 24.39 -38.47
N HIS A 794 -9.18 23.29 -37.71
CA HIS A 794 -7.94 22.83 -37.06
C HIS A 794 -6.82 22.51 -38.07
N ARG A 795 -7.13 21.83 -39.18
CA ARG A 795 -6.13 21.51 -40.21
C ARG A 795 -5.49 22.76 -40.84
N ARG A 796 -6.26 23.85 -41.02
CA ARG A 796 -5.73 25.12 -41.55
C ARG A 796 -4.78 25.83 -40.57
N GLU A 797 -5.05 25.78 -39.27
CA GLU A 797 -4.13 26.36 -38.28
C GLU A 797 -2.86 25.53 -38.08
N ASP A 798 -2.93 24.20 -38.12
CA ASP A 798 -1.73 23.37 -38.01
C ASP A 798 -0.78 23.54 -39.21
N GLN A 799 -1.32 23.79 -40.41
CA GLN A 799 -0.53 24.14 -41.59
C GLN A 799 0.18 25.50 -41.39
N ARG A 800 -0.56 26.53 -40.92
CA ARG A 800 0.01 27.83 -40.53
C ARG A 800 1.01 27.76 -39.37
N ARG A 801 0.94 26.72 -38.53
CA ARG A 801 1.92 26.47 -37.45
C ARG A 801 3.19 25.81 -37.97
N LYS A 802 3.10 24.90 -38.95
CA LYS A 802 4.27 24.32 -39.63
C LYS A 802 5.08 25.39 -40.37
N ASP A 803 4.42 26.27 -41.14
CA ASP A 803 5.09 27.35 -41.86
C ASP A 803 5.80 28.35 -40.92
N ARG A 804 5.21 28.60 -39.73
CA ARG A 804 5.82 29.44 -38.69
C ARG A 804 7.01 28.77 -37.98
N ARG A 805 7.06 27.44 -37.88
CA ARG A 805 8.23 26.70 -37.37
C ARG A 805 9.38 26.72 -38.37
N HIS A 806 9.10 26.56 -39.67
CA HIS A 806 10.14 26.58 -40.71
C HIS A 806 10.82 27.95 -40.89
N LYS A 807 10.15 29.04 -40.47
CA LYS A 807 10.71 30.41 -40.45
C LYS A 807 11.40 30.80 -39.13
N ARG A 808 11.38 29.95 -38.09
CA ARG A 808 12.03 30.19 -36.78
C ARG A 808 13.26 29.31 -36.54
N ALA A 809 13.67 28.51 -37.53
CA ALA A 809 14.86 27.66 -37.46
C ALA A 809 16.15 28.34 -38.01
N VAL A 810 16.11 29.66 -38.22
CA VAL A 810 17.24 30.48 -38.67
C VAL A 810 17.16 31.82 -37.94
N GLY A 811 18.04 32.05 -36.96
CA GLY A 811 18.10 33.29 -36.16
C GLY A 811 18.55 33.06 -34.71
N ASP A 812 19.86 33.14 -34.50
CA ASP A 812 20.67 33.48 -33.31
C ASP A 812 20.15 33.18 -31.88
N ASP A 813 20.84 32.24 -31.22
CA ASP A 813 21.89 32.46 -30.20
C ASP A 813 21.70 33.32 -28.92
N ASP A 814 22.48 32.91 -27.92
CA ASP A 814 22.85 33.52 -26.63
C ASP A 814 21.80 33.71 -25.50
N ILE A 815 21.96 32.93 -24.42
CA ILE A 815 22.61 33.37 -23.16
C ILE A 815 22.92 32.16 -22.24
N GLU A 816 23.99 32.30 -21.45
CA GLU A 816 24.78 31.26 -20.75
C GLU A 816 24.10 30.50 -19.58
N PHE A 817 24.58 29.28 -19.34
CA PHE A 817 24.36 28.49 -18.11
C PHE A 817 25.72 28.14 -17.49
N GLU A 818 25.88 28.34 -16.17
CA GLU A 818 27.08 27.87 -15.46
C GLU A 818 27.15 26.33 -15.42
N PRO A 819 28.28 25.70 -15.80
CA PRO A 819 28.36 24.25 -15.91
C PRO A 819 28.70 23.58 -14.57
N GLN A 820 27.82 22.71 -14.08
CA GLN A 820 28.22 21.69 -13.11
C GLN A 820 29.22 20.73 -13.76
N THR A 821 30.37 20.54 -13.10
CA THR A 821 31.50 19.79 -13.67
C THR A 821 31.20 18.29 -13.74
N THR A 822 31.23 17.76 -14.96
CA THR A 822 30.96 16.33 -15.22
C THR A 822 32.10 15.43 -14.74
N ILE A 823 31.90 14.10 -14.81
CA ILE A 823 32.95 13.10 -14.56
C ILE A 823 34.20 13.37 -15.41
N THR A 824 34.04 13.88 -16.63
CA THR A 824 35.13 14.33 -17.50
C THR A 824 35.88 15.54 -16.92
N GLY A 825 35.17 16.48 -16.30
CA GLY A 825 35.77 17.60 -15.56
C GLY A 825 36.61 17.13 -14.38
N HIS A 826 36.10 16.18 -13.58
CA HIS A 826 36.90 15.55 -12.52
C HIS A 826 38.12 14.81 -13.06
N PHE A 827 37.99 14.08 -14.18
CA PHE A 827 39.12 13.41 -14.83
C PHE A 827 40.19 14.40 -15.32
N ILE A 828 39.78 15.54 -15.89
CA ILE A 828 40.69 16.61 -16.33
C ILE A 828 41.40 17.26 -15.13
N ILE A 829 40.68 17.55 -14.04
CA ILE A 829 41.25 18.12 -12.81
C ILE A 829 42.28 17.15 -12.19
N ILE A 830 41.93 15.87 -12.04
CA ILE A 830 42.84 14.84 -11.50
C ILE A 830 44.05 14.63 -12.42
N SER A 831 43.85 14.62 -13.74
CA SER A 831 44.94 14.52 -14.72
C SER A 831 45.86 15.75 -14.68
N GLY A 832 45.30 16.96 -14.48
CA GLY A 832 46.07 18.19 -14.32
C GLY A 832 46.91 18.20 -13.03
N ILE A 833 46.37 17.67 -11.93
CA ILE A 833 47.09 17.51 -10.66
C ILE A 833 48.21 16.46 -10.80
N LEU A 834 47.96 15.33 -11.47
CA LEU A 834 48.99 14.33 -11.77
C LEU A 834 50.08 14.87 -12.71
N ALA A 835 49.70 15.60 -13.76
CA ALA A 835 50.64 16.23 -14.68
C ALA A 835 51.52 17.27 -13.98
N THR A 836 50.94 18.16 -13.16
CA THR A 836 51.71 19.15 -12.40
C THR A 836 52.62 18.52 -11.34
N THR A 837 52.15 17.50 -10.62
CA THR A 837 52.99 16.80 -9.62
C THR A 837 54.12 15.98 -10.24
N LEU A 838 53.98 15.46 -11.47
CA LEU A 838 55.03 14.73 -12.19
C LEU A 838 55.98 15.64 -13.00
N LEU A 839 55.49 16.73 -13.59
CA LEU A 839 56.30 17.62 -14.45
C LEU A 839 57.01 18.74 -13.68
N ALA A 840 56.45 19.25 -12.58
CA ALA A 840 57.09 20.31 -11.81
C ALA A 840 58.50 19.93 -11.28
N PRO A 841 58.76 18.68 -10.80
CA PRO A 841 60.11 18.26 -10.44
C PRO A 841 61.09 18.26 -11.61
N LEU A 842 60.65 17.86 -12.81
CA LEU A 842 61.49 17.80 -14.00
C LEU A 842 61.87 19.21 -14.49
N ILE A 843 60.90 20.12 -14.56
CA ILE A 843 61.13 21.53 -14.91
C ILE A 843 62.04 22.21 -13.86
N TYR A 844 61.87 21.88 -12.58
CA TYR A 844 62.72 22.39 -11.50
C TYR A 844 64.18 21.92 -11.62
N ILE A 845 64.41 20.64 -11.95
CA ILE A 845 65.76 20.10 -12.20
C ILE A 845 66.40 20.79 -13.41
N GLN A 846 65.64 21.02 -14.48
CA GLN A 846 66.12 21.68 -15.69
C GLN A 846 66.49 23.16 -15.44
N PHE A 847 65.74 23.88 -14.60
CA PHE A 847 66.13 25.23 -14.14
C PHE A 847 67.38 25.22 -13.25
N MET A 848 67.55 24.18 -12.41
CA MET A 848 68.73 24.06 -11.54
C MET A 848 70.02 23.72 -12.31
N SER A 849 69.96 23.05 -13.46
CA SER A 849 71.15 22.73 -14.26
C SER A 849 71.68 23.93 -15.09
N ILE A 850 70.85 24.94 -15.35
CA ILE A 850 71.24 26.14 -16.12
C ILE A 850 72.04 27.13 -15.25
N GLY A 851 71.97 27.01 -13.93
CA GLY A 851 72.58 27.94 -12.96
C GLY A 851 74.05 27.69 -12.60
N GLN A 852 74.74 26.70 -13.18
CA GLN A 852 76.14 26.38 -12.86
C GLN A 852 77.08 26.61 -14.07
N GLN A 853 77.54 27.86 -14.24
CA GLN A 853 78.82 28.11 -14.93
C GLN A 853 79.97 28.18 -13.91
N PRO A 854 81.17 27.65 -14.25
CA PRO A 854 82.28 27.55 -13.31
C PRO A 854 82.92 28.91 -13.05
N LYS A 855 83.21 29.20 -11.78
CA LYS A 855 84.09 30.32 -11.40
C LYS A 855 85.50 30.03 -11.87
N LYS A 856 86.10 30.96 -12.62
CA LYS A 856 87.55 31.03 -12.82
C LYS A 856 88.22 31.44 -11.52
N GLU A 857 89.11 30.61 -10.99
CA GLU A 857 90.10 31.05 -10.02
C GLU A 857 91.34 31.63 -10.74
N LYS A 858 92.02 32.56 -10.08
CA LYS A 858 93.34 33.09 -10.47
C LYS A 858 94.36 32.51 -9.50
N GLY A 859 95.44 31.93 -10.00
CA GLY A 859 96.50 31.30 -9.21
C GLY A 859 96.83 29.94 -9.77
#